data_AF-A0AAV6BPB4-F1
#
_entry.id   AF-A0AAV6BPB4-F1
#
_cell.length_a   1.000
_cell.length_b   1.000
_cell.length_c   1.000
_cell.angle_alpha   90.00
_cell.angle_beta   90.00
_cell.angle_gamma   90.00
#
_symmetry.space_group_name_H-M   'P 1'
#
loop_
_entity.id
_entity.type
_entity.pdbx_description
1 polymer ?
#
loop_
_entity_poly.entity_id
_entity_poly.type
_entity_poly.pdbx_seq_one_letter_code
_entity_poly.pdbx_strand_id
1 'polypeptide(L)'
;MVGGILDGLNRGQREAVTHDTGPLLIVAGAGTGKTTVITRRIAHLIAQGKARPEEILALTFTDKAAAEMEARIDELVPYGYADVEIATFHAFGDSLLRGHSLELGLRNDFKVLSRAEQVIFLRDRLFELPLARYRPLGDPTRHLQAIITLVSRCKDEDISPDDYIACAARLREAAAATPDADDSADRADAQAELAAVYAAYQALMLREGHIDFGDQIVLALRLLRLRRHVLSFYQRRFKYVLVDEFQDTNYAQFELVKLLAARHRNVAVVADDDQSIYKWRGAAISNVLGFLDHYADARQIVLTENFRSHQAILDAAYRLIQHNNPDRLEVKSGIVKHLVAVREPAGPEPHHWHFETATQEADQVAATIRERIEQGQWKPNDVAILVRSNDDADPFLRALNLRAIPWTFSGNAGLYGRPEVRLLLAFLRAVAHPDDSVSLHYLASSDLYGVPIVDLTRCATHADRKHRWLFDVLKESETIPELSGELSEEARPAIRHLVADLVRYMELGREMPTGELLYQFLVDSGWLARMSKAATARDEAEVQNISKFFRRILDASKALKYDNIREFVKHLDALIDAGEDPAVAEADVETPAVRVLTVHKAKGLEFPVVFLVHLVQGRFPTPKRRDALELPVELVKDLLPAGDFHAQEERRLFYVGMTRARRELFLTSARDYGGARERKVSQFVLEALDLSKDAARPFKARAVEELEGFAPPPVAVDDTLAPMAADEELLISHKQVDDYQTCPLKYRYVHLLRVPILRHHTVVYGSTIHAVVEFYLKRRVEGNYTSLEDLLAEYDRKWLNQGFLTWEHQEARKLAGREALTRFWHQEEAAGIKPTHIEKDFAFSVGANRVRGRFDRVDEDLLGATIIDYKTSEITKQRDADRRVATSLQLKMYALAWREMTGRLPQRVELRFIESHVTGGHTPTDADAEEAVSAVRAAADGIRARRFDATPSRQACRYCAYSQICPFTATRE
;
A
#
# COMPACT_ATOMS: atom_id res chain seq x y z
N MET A 1 -47.40 11.77 22.10
CA MET A 1 -45.93 11.67 22.21
C MET A 1 -45.19 11.96 20.89
N VAL A 2 -45.85 12.52 19.87
CA VAL A 2 -45.26 12.88 18.56
C VAL A 2 -44.49 14.21 18.58
N GLY A 3 -44.62 15.01 19.64
CA GLY A 3 -44.06 16.37 19.74
C GLY A 3 -42.53 16.44 19.70
N GLY A 4 -41.83 15.53 20.39
CA GLY A 4 -40.37 15.61 20.58
C GLY A 4 -39.52 15.42 19.32
N ILE A 5 -40.01 14.69 18.30
CA ILE A 5 -39.22 14.35 17.10
C ILE A 5 -38.90 15.59 16.26
N LEU A 6 -39.77 16.59 16.26
CA LEU A 6 -39.60 17.83 15.50
C LEU A 6 -39.00 18.96 16.34
N ASP A 7 -38.86 18.78 17.66
CA ASP A 7 -38.38 19.82 18.56
C ASP A 7 -36.90 20.13 18.32
N GLY A 8 -36.55 21.41 18.30
CA GLY A 8 -35.19 21.90 18.05
C GLY A 8 -34.74 21.89 16.59
N LEU A 9 -35.59 21.46 15.64
CA LEU A 9 -35.30 21.52 14.20
C LEU A 9 -35.57 22.92 13.63
N ASN A 10 -34.64 23.42 12.82
CA ASN A 10 -34.85 24.63 12.03
C ASN A 10 -35.88 24.41 10.89
N ARG A 11 -36.22 25.47 10.17
CA ARG A 11 -37.23 25.42 9.10
C ARG A 11 -36.87 24.40 8.01
N GLY A 12 -35.62 24.42 7.52
CA GLY A 12 -35.17 23.52 6.45
C GLY A 12 -35.13 22.06 6.89
N GLN A 13 -34.61 21.79 8.08
CA GLN A 13 -34.59 20.45 8.68
C GLN A 13 -36.01 19.92 8.90
N ARG A 14 -36.93 20.76 9.41
CA ARG A 14 -38.34 20.39 9.58
C ARG A 14 -39.00 20.07 8.24
N GLU A 15 -38.76 20.86 7.21
CA GLU A 15 -39.27 20.61 5.86
C GLU A 15 -38.75 19.26 5.31
N ALA A 16 -37.45 18.97 5.48
CA ALA A 16 -36.84 17.72 5.07
C ALA A 16 -37.37 16.50 5.84
N VAL A 17 -37.61 16.64 7.15
CA VAL A 17 -38.15 15.55 8.00
C VAL A 17 -39.62 15.28 7.70
N THR A 18 -40.42 16.32 7.43
CA THR A 18 -41.88 16.21 7.27
C THR A 18 -42.34 15.91 5.85
N HIS A 19 -41.46 16.06 4.84
CA HIS A 19 -41.76 15.72 3.45
C HIS A 19 -42.25 14.27 3.33
N ASP A 20 -43.45 14.06 2.83
CA ASP A 20 -44.04 12.72 2.80
C ASP A 20 -43.64 11.94 1.54
N THR A 21 -44.31 12.23 0.43
CA THR A 21 -44.25 11.43 -0.80
C THR A 21 -43.42 12.10 -1.90
N GLY A 22 -42.79 11.28 -2.74
CA GLY A 22 -42.02 11.74 -3.89
C GLY A 22 -40.51 11.89 -3.62
N PRO A 23 -39.72 12.16 -4.67
CA PRO A 23 -38.27 12.25 -4.58
C PRO A 23 -37.83 13.53 -3.85
N LEU A 24 -36.85 13.39 -2.97
CA LEU A 24 -36.33 14.45 -2.12
C LEU A 24 -34.79 14.47 -2.16
N LEU A 25 -34.22 15.59 -2.57
CA LEU A 25 -32.78 15.88 -2.46
C LEU A 25 -32.55 16.87 -1.31
N ILE A 26 -31.83 16.42 -0.29
CA ILE A 26 -31.41 17.25 0.84
C ILE A 26 -29.95 17.62 0.63
N VAL A 27 -29.68 18.87 0.29
CA VAL A 27 -28.32 19.41 0.15
C VAL A 27 -27.88 19.93 1.50
N ALA A 28 -26.90 19.28 2.11
CA ALA A 28 -26.57 19.52 3.51
C ALA A 28 -25.05 19.59 3.71
N GLY A 29 -24.54 20.81 3.88
CA GLY A 29 -23.12 21.06 4.08
C GLY A 29 -22.55 20.44 5.36
N ALA A 30 -21.23 20.55 5.57
CA ALA A 30 -20.59 20.08 6.79
C ALA A 30 -21.24 20.70 8.05
N GLY A 31 -21.51 19.88 9.07
CA GLY A 31 -22.03 20.35 10.37
C GLY A 31 -23.49 20.84 10.38
N THR A 32 -24.26 20.61 9.32
CA THR A 32 -25.69 21.02 9.21
C THR A 32 -26.69 20.01 9.81
N GLY A 33 -26.21 18.85 10.25
CA GLY A 33 -27.02 17.81 10.88
C GLY A 33 -27.59 16.74 9.94
N LYS A 34 -26.87 16.37 8.86
CA LYS A 34 -27.23 15.30 7.89
C LYS A 34 -27.86 14.06 8.54
N THR A 35 -27.11 13.37 9.38
CA THR A 35 -27.53 12.14 10.06
C THR A 35 -28.73 12.38 10.98
N THR A 36 -28.80 13.55 11.63
CA THR A 36 -29.95 13.94 12.47
C THR A 36 -31.23 14.10 11.65
N VAL A 37 -31.14 14.64 10.43
CA VAL A 37 -32.29 14.80 9.54
C VAL A 37 -32.79 13.43 9.05
N ILE A 38 -31.90 12.52 8.64
CA ILE A 38 -32.30 11.17 8.18
C ILE A 38 -32.95 10.37 9.32
N THR A 39 -32.29 10.30 10.48
CA THR A 39 -32.78 9.54 11.64
C THR A 39 -34.13 10.05 12.14
N ARG A 40 -34.29 11.38 12.25
CA ARG A 40 -35.58 11.99 12.61
C ARG A 40 -36.65 11.85 11.54
N ARG A 41 -36.28 11.81 10.25
CA ARG A 41 -37.21 11.51 9.15
C ARG A 41 -37.75 10.09 9.28
N ILE A 42 -36.89 9.10 9.52
CA ILE A 42 -37.30 7.71 9.76
C ILE A 42 -38.25 7.63 10.96
N ALA A 43 -37.85 8.20 12.09
CA ALA A 43 -38.68 8.25 13.29
C ALA A 43 -40.03 8.95 13.04
N HIS A 44 -40.04 10.04 12.26
CA HIS A 44 -41.27 10.76 11.91
C HIS A 44 -42.20 9.94 11.03
N LEU A 45 -41.68 9.24 10.01
CA LEU A 45 -42.48 8.38 9.13
C LEU A 45 -43.16 7.24 9.90
N ILE A 46 -42.44 6.64 10.86
CA ILE A 46 -42.96 5.58 11.74
C ILE A 46 -43.99 6.16 12.71
N ALA A 47 -43.66 7.25 13.41
CA ALA A 47 -44.53 7.85 14.43
C ALA A 47 -45.84 8.41 13.87
N GLN A 48 -45.86 8.82 12.60
CA GLN A 48 -47.07 9.27 11.90
C GLN A 48 -47.89 8.13 11.27
N GLY A 49 -47.46 6.87 11.42
CA GLY A 49 -48.13 5.72 10.81
C GLY A 49 -48.05 5.70 9.28
N LYS A 50 -47.07 6.40 8.68
CA LYS A 50 -46.90 6.47 7.22
C LYS A 50 -46.15 5.26 6.67
N ALA A 51 -45.30 4.64 7.47
CA ALA A 51 -44.57 3.42 7.15
C ALA A 51 -44.44 2.53 8.38
N ARG A 52 -44.46 1.21 8.18
CA ARG A 52 -43.96 0.25 9.17
C ARG A 52 -42.41 0.24 9.14
N PRO A 53 -41.73 -0.14 10.24
CA PRO A 53 -40.26 -0.23 10.26
C PRO A 53 -39.68 -1.05 9.10
N GLU A 54 -40.26 -2.22 8.80
CA GLU A 54 -39.82 -3.09 7.69
C GLU A 54 -40.04 -2.51 6.28
N GLU A 55 -40.80 -1.41 6.17
CA GLU A 55 -41.09 -0.73 4.90
C GLU A 55 -40.09 0.38 4.57
N ILE A 56 -39.09 0.58 5.42
CA ILE A 56 -38.05 1.60 5.28
C ILE A 56 -36.70 0.93 5.05
N LEU A 57 -36.04 1.31 3.96
CA LEU A 57 -34.64 0.96 3.68
C LEU A 57 -33.78 2.21 3.83
N ALA A 58 -32.77 2.16 4.69
CA ALA A 58 -31.79 3.22 4.87
C ALA A 58 -30.39 2.72 4.51
N LEU A 59 -29.77 3.33 3.49
CA LEU A 59 -28.46 2.97 2.97
C LEU A 59 -27.40 4.01 3.30
N THR A 60 -26.21 3.55 3.66
CA THR A 60 -25.03 4.40 3.90
C THR A 60 -23.75 3.76 3.32
N PHE A 61 -22.64 4.49 3.37
CA PHE A 61 -21.36 4.06 2.82
C PHE A 61 -20.47 3.27 3.80
N THR A 62 -20.64 3.48 5.11
CA THR A 62 -19.75 2.87 6.14
C THR A 62 -20.53 2.16 7.23
N ASP A 63 -19.99 1.04 7.74
CA ASP A 63 -20.62 0.27 8.83
C ASP A 63 -20.77 1.12 10.10
N LYS A 64 -19.81 2.02 10.37
CA LYS A 64 -19.88 2.95 11.49
C LYS A 64 -21.08 3.90 11.37
N ALA A 65 -21.32 4.45 10.18
CA ALA A 65 -22.48 5.32 9.96
C ALA A 65 -23.80 4.55 10.08
N ALA A 66 -23.84 3.29 9.67
CA ALA A 66 -25.02 2.43 9.82
C ALA A 66 -25.33 2.20 11.31
N ALA A 67 -24.33 1.79 12.10
CA ALA A 67 -24.47 1.57 13.54
C ALA A 67 -24.83 2.85 14.31
N GLU A 68 -24.26 4.00 13.94
CA GLU A 68 -24.61 5.29 14.55
C GLU A 68 -26.05 5.71 14.21
N MET A 69 -26.50 5.46 12.98
CA MET A 69 -27.86 5.75 12.55
C MET A 69 -28.87 4.86 13.30
N GLU A 70 -28.57 3.58 13.45
CA GLU A 70 -29.34 2.60 14.21
C GLU A 70 -29.51 3.03 15.66
N ALA A 71 -28.39 3.28 16.37
CA ALA A 71 -28.41 3.71 17.77
C ALA A 71 -29.25 4.99 18.00
N ARG A 72 -29.15 5.96 17.07
CA ARG A 72 -29.95 7.20 17.14
C ARG A 72 -31.44 6.95 16.92
N ILE A 73 -31.81 5.99 16.06
CA ILE A 73 -33.23 5.67 15.81
C ILE A 73 -33.83 4.96 17.02
N ASP A 74 -33.08 4.06 17.65
CA ASP A 74 -33.49 3.37 18.88
C ASP A 74 -33.79 4.34 20.02
N GLU A 75 -32.98 5.40 20.18
CA GLU A 75 -33.24 6.47 21.14
C GLU A 75 -34.51 7.28 20.82
N LEU A 76 -34.79 7.51 19.53
CA LEU A 76 -35.90 8.34 19.06
C LEU A 76 -37.25 7.61 19.08
N VAL A 77 -37.26 6.27 19.01
CA VAL A 77 -38.47 5.45 18.89
C VAL A 77 -38.55 4.47 20.08
N PRO A 78 -39.08 4.90 21.25
CA PRO A 78 -39.27 3.99 22.38
C PRO A 78 -40.37 2.96 22.07
N TYR A 79 -40.10 1.68 22.38
CA TYR A 79 -40.88 0.42 22.18
C TYR A 79 -40.47 -0.48 20.98
N GLY A 80 -39.58 -1.44 21.26
CA GLY A 80 -39.86 -2.88 21.06
C GLY A 80 -39.80 -3.54 19.68
N TYR A 81 -39.76 -2.84 18.54
CA TYR A 81 -39.58 -3.45 17.20
C TYR A 81 -39.09 -2.41 16.18
N ALA A 82 -37.82 -2.02 16.23
CA ALA A 82 -37.19 -1.24 15.16
C ALA A 82 -36.48 -2.17 14.16
N ASP A 83 -37.21 -3.05 13.47
CA ASP A 83 -36.67 -3.80 12.31
C ASP A 83 -36.58 -2.88 11.07
N VAL A 84 -36.03 -1.67 11.24
CA VAL A 84 -35.70 -0.79 10.11
C VAL A 84 -34.46 -1.38 9.44
N GLU A 85 -34.51 -1.57 8.13
CA GLU A 85 -33.37 -2.13 7.42
C GLU A 85 -32.33 -1.03 7.16
N ILE A 86 -31.38 -0.91 8.09
CA ILE A 86 -30.26 0.04 8.03
C ILE A 86 -29.00 -0.75 7.66
N ALA A 87 -28.42 -0.47 6.51
CA ALA A 87 -27.29 -1.24 6.01
C ALA A 87 -26.35 -0.38 5.17
N THR A 88 -25.13 -0.87 4.97
CA THR A 88 -24.32 -0.40 3.85
C THR A 88 -24.84 -0.98 2.54
N PHE A 89 -24.53 -0.33 1.41
CA PHE A 89 -24.87 -0.86 0.08
C PHE A 89 -24.39 -2.32 -0.11
N HIS A 90 -23.19 -2.63 0.36
CA HIS A 90 -22.59 -3.96 0.26
C HIS A 90 -23.30 -4.99 1.16
N ALA A 91 -23.62 -4.62 2.40
CA ALA A 91 -24.35 -5.49 3.32
C ALA A 91 -25.78 -5.78 2.80
N PHE A 92 -26.44 -4.77 2.24
CA PHE A 92 -27.75 -4.96 1.59
C PHE A 92 -27.65 -5.88 0.36
N GLY A 93 -26.65 -5.66 -0.50
CA GLY A 93 -26.37 -6.52 -1.65
C GLY A 93 -26.11 -7.97 -1.26
N ASP A 94 -25.29 -8.19 -0.21
CA ASP A 94 -25.01 -9.51 0.35
C ASP A 94 -26.28 -10.19 0.87
N SER A 95 -27.09 -9.49 1.68
CA SER A 95 -28.36 -9.99 2.20
C SER A 95 -29.32 -10.41 1.08
N LEU A 96 -29.46 -9.57 0.06
CA LEU A 96 -30.29 -9.83 -1.11
C LEU A 96 -29.80 -11.06 -1.88
N LEU A 97 -28.49 -11.19 -2.09
CA LEU A 97 -27.90 -12.34 -2.78
C LEU A 97 -28.03 -13.63 -1.97
N ARG A 98 -27.82 -13.62 -0.66
CA ARG A 98 -28.00 -14.80 0.19
C ARG A 98 -29.44 -15.28 0.25
N GLY A 99 -30.41 -14.35 0.18
CA GLY A 99 -31.83 -14.69 0.14
C GLY A 99 -32.29 -15.31 -1.19
N HIS A 100 -31.59 -15.04 -2.30
CA HIS A 100 -32.02 -15.39 -3.66
C HIS A 100 -30.92 -15.99 -4.55
N SER A 101 -29.86 -16.55 -3.94
CA SER A 101 -28.66 -17.06 -4.62
C SER A 101 -28.98 -18.10 -5.70
N LEU A 102 -29.91 -19.01 -5.41
CA LEU A 102 -30.34 -20.05 -6.35
C LEU A 102 -30.93 -19.46 -7.65
N GLU A 103 -31.53 -18.27 -7.60
CA GLU A 103 -32.13 -17.64 -8.79
C GLU A 103 -31.08 -17.13 -9.80
N LEU A 104 -29.85 -16.91 -9.33
CA LEU A 104 -28.66 -16.55 -10.10
C LEU A 104 -27.74 -17.74 -10.42
N GLY A 105 -28.07 -18.94 -9.94
CA GLY A 105 -27.17 -20.10 -10.02
C GLY A 105 -25.97 -20.00 -9.09
N LEU A 106 -26.05 -19.16 -8.05
CA LEU A 106 -25.06 -19.08 -6.98
C LEU A 106 -25.38 -20.10 -5.89
N ARG A 107 -24.34 -20.58 -5.21
CA ARG A 107 -24.50 -21.38 -3.99
C ARG A 107 -24.88 -20.47 -2.82
N ASN A 108 -25.64 -20.97 -1.84
CA ASN A 108 -26.04 -20.17 -0.68
C ASN A 108 -24.86 -19.85 0.28
N ASP A 109 -23.80 -20.65 0.19
CA ASP A 109 -22.58 -20.58 0.99
C ASP A 109 -21.43 -19.85 0.26
N PHE A 110 -21.74 -18.97 -0.70
CA PHE A 110 -20.68 -18.24 -1.42
C PHE A 110 -19.80 -17.42 -0.46
N LYS A 111 -18.50 -17.38 -0.76
CA LYS A 111 -17.50 -16.60 -0.02
C LYS A 111 -17.24 -15.26 -0.73
N VAL A 112 -17.27 -14.18 0.04
CA VAL A 112 -16.88 -12.84 -0.43
C VAL A 112 -15.38 -12.67 -0.25
N LEU A 113 -14.64 -12.48 -1.34
CA LEU A 113 -13.19 -12.34 -1.32
C LEU A 113 -12.76 -10.89 -1.07
N SER A 114 -11.90 -10.70 -0.08
CA SER A 114 -11.15 -9.46 0.11
C SER A 114 -10.20 -9.20 -1.06
N ARG A 115 -9.71 -7.96 -1.18
CA ARG A 115 -8.78 -7.59 -2.25
C ARG A 115 -7.50 -8.45 -2.25
N ALA A 116 -6.98 -8.78 -1.07
CA ALA A 116 -5.80 -9.64 -0.96
C ALA A 116 -6.12 -11.09 -1.36
N GLU A 117 -7.27 -11.62 -0.93
CA GLU A 117 -7.74 -12.94 -1.36
C GLU A 117 -7.99 -13.00 -2.88
N GLN A 118 -8.45 -11.91 -3.51
CA GLN A 118 -8.58 -11.85 -4.98
C GLN A 118 -7.21 -11.96 -5.68
N VAL A 119 -6.16 -11.36 -5.11
CA VAL A 119 -4.79 -11.50 -5.65
C VAL A 119 -4.30 -12.93 -5.53
N ILE A 120 -4.50 -13.57 -4.37
CA ILE A 120 -4.16 -14.98 -4.17
C ILE A 120 -4.94 -15.85 -5.15
N PHE A 121 -6.25 -15.62 -5.25
CA PHE A 121 -7.13 -16.35 -6.15
C PHE A 121 -6.67 -16.29 -7.60
N LEU A 122 -6.35 -15.09 -8.10
CA LEU A 122 -5.83 -14.89 -9.45
C LEU A 122 -4.41 -15.45 -9.62
N ARG A 123 -3.55 -15.33 -8.61
CA ARG A 123 -2.18 -15.86 -8.64
C ARG A 123 -2.20 -17.38 -8.80
N ASP A 124 -3.02 -18.06 -8.01
CA ASP A 124 -3.10 -19.52 -8.01
C ASP A 124 -3.73 -20.05 -9.32
N ARG A 125 -4.47 -19.20 -10.06
CA ARG A 125 -5.15 -19.52 -11.33
C ARG A 125 -4.59 -18.73 -12.51
N LEU A 126 -3.38 -18.20 -12.35
CA LEU A 126 -2.79 -17.26 -13.30
C LEU A 126 -2.61 -17.86 -14.71
N PHE A 127 -2.43 -19.18 -14.77
CA PHE A 127 -2.29 -19.92 -16.02
C PHE A 127 -3.61 -20.30 -16.68
N GLU A 128 -4.75 -20.21 -15.96
CA GLU A 128 -6.09 -20.38 -16.52
C GLU A 128 -6.61 -19.09 -17.19
N LEU A 129 -6.02 -17.93 -16.88
CA LEU A 129 -6.38 -16.65 -17.47
C LEU A 129 -5.77 -16.49 -18.87
N PRO A 130 -6.50 -15.88 -19.82
CA PRO A 130 -6.02 -15.62 -21.18
C PRO A 130 -5.05 -14.43 -21.21
N LEU A 131 -3.95 -14.52 -20.46
CA LEU A 131 -2.93 -13.48 -20.32
C LEU A 131 -1.71 -13.80 -21.21
N ALA A 132 -1.38 -12.88 -22.10
CA ALA A 132 -0.18 -12.89 -22.92
C ALA A 132 0.73 -11.70 -22.56
N ARG A 133 0.22 -10.46 -22.65
CA ARG A 133 0.98 -9.23 -22.36
C ARG A 133 1.18 -9.01 -20.86
N TYR A 134 0.17 -9.39 -20.05
CA TYR A 134 0.12 -9.03 -18.63
C TYR A 134 0.56 -10.15 -17.68
N ARG A 135 1.25 -11.18 -18.19
CA ARG A 135 1.87 -12.26 -17.42
C ARG A 135 3.35 -12.47 -17.82
N PRO A 136 4.25 -11.51 -17.53
CA PRO A 136 5.68 -11.69 -17.78
C PRO A 136 6.24 -12.79 -16.86
N LEU A 137 7.07 -13.69 -17.38
CA LEU A 137 7.59 -14.82 -16.59
C LEU A 137 8.62 -14.38 -15.53
N GLY A 138 9.21 -13.20 -15.71
CA GLY A 138 10.06 -12.52 -14.72
C GLY A 138 9.37 -12.22 -13.40
N ASP A 139 8.16 -11.70 -13.48
CA ASP A 139 7.29 -11.36 -12.35
C ASP A 139 5.82 -11.61 -12.77
N PRO A 140 5.35 -12.87 -12.68
CA PRO A 140 4.01 -13.23 -13.17
C PRO A 140 2.89 -12.49 -12.42
N THR A 141 3.18 -12.01 -11.21
CA THR A 141 2.21 -11.34 -10.33
C THR A 141 2.12 -9.83 -10.52
N ARG A 142 3.03 -9.23 -11.31
CA ARG A 142 3.20 -7.78 -11.48
C ARG A 142 1.91 -7.02 -11.75
N HIS A 143 1.03 -7.59 -12.58
CA HIS A 143 -0.16 -6.92 -13.09
C HIS A 143 -1.46 -7.31 -12.37
N LEU A 144 -1.42 -8.27 -11.43
CA LEU A 144 -2.63 -8.79 -10.78
C LEU A 144 -3.43 -7.70 -10.07
N GLN A 145 -2.77 -6.86 -9.27
CA GLN A 145 -3.41 -5.75 -8.58
C GLN A 145 -4.04 -4.71 -9.53
N ALA A 146 -3.40 -4.50 -10.69
CA ALA A 146 -3.91 -3.58 -11.70
C ALA A 146 -5.16 -4.15 -12.39
N ILE A 147 -5.15 -5.46 -12.69
CA ILE A 147 -6.29 -6.19 -13.26
C ILE A 147 -7.48 -6.15 -12.28
N ILE A 148 -7.26 -6.43 -11.00
CA ILE A 148 -8.32 -6.34 -9.96
C ILE A 148 -8.89 -4.93 -9.90
N THR A 149 -8.03 -3.91 -9.94
CA THR A 149 -8.47 -2.50 -9.91
C THR A 149 -9.34 -2.17 -11.13
N LEU A 150 -8.93 -2.62 -12.32
CA LEU A 150 -9.70 -2.45 -13.55
C LEU A 150 -11.06 -3.15 -13.46
N VAL A 151 -11.09 -4.41 -13.01
CA VAL A 151 -12.34 -5.17 -12.82
C VAL A 151 -13.27 -4.48 -11.82
N SER A 152 -12.73 -4.00 -10.69
CA SER A 152 -13.51 -3.23 -9.71
C SER A 152 -14.11 -1.97 -10.35
N ARG A 153 -13.34 -1.23 -11.14
CA ARG A 153 -13.83 -0.06 -11.90
C ARG A 153 -14.94 -0.43 -12.87
N CYS A 154 -14.81 -1.56 -13.58
CA CYS A 154 -15.87 -2.05 -14.45
C CYS A 154 -17.17 -2.29 -13.66
N LYS A 155 -17.08 -2.90 -12.49
CA LYS A 155 -18.23 -3.18 -11.62
C LYS A 155 -18.86 -1.90 -11.05
N ASP A 156 -18.04 -0.91 -10.67
CA ASP A 156 -18.51 0.40 -10.18
C ASP A 156 -19.38 1.14 -11.22
N GLU A 157 -19.05 0.97 -12.50
CA GLU A 157 -19.75 1.55 -13.66
C GLU A 157 -20.87 0.62 -14.21
N ASP A 158 -21.18 -0.50 -13.52
CA ASP A 158 -22.16 -1.51 -13.96
C ASP A 158 -21.87 -2.03 -15.39
N ILE A 159 -20.60 -2.32 -15.68
CA ILE A 159 -20.13 -2.87 -16.95
C ILE A 159 -20.00 -4.39 -16.81
N SER A 160 -20.75 -5.12 -17.63
CA SER A 160 -20.64 -6.58 -17.71
C SER A 160 -19.42 -7.00 -18.56
N PRO A 161 -18.93 -8.25 -18.41
CA PRO A 161 -17.90 -8.76 -19.29
C PRO A 161 -18.27 -8.67 -20.79
N ASP A 162 -19.55 -8.90 -21.11
CA ASP A 162 -20.04 -8.83 -22.49
C ASP A 162 -19.99 -7.41 -23.05
N ASP A 163 -20.31 -6.39 -22.23
CA ASP A 163 -20.21 -4.98 -22.62
C ASP A 163 -18.77 -4.58 -22.95
N TYR A 164 -17.81 -5.05 -22.14
CA TYR A 164 -16.40 -4.77 -22.36
C TYR A 164 -15.87 -5.48 -23.62
N ILE A 165 -16.24 -6.74 -23.83
CA ILE A 165 -15.89 -7.48 -25.06
C ILE A 165 -16.42 -6.75 -26.30
N ALA A 166 -17.68 -6.30 -26.27
CA ALA A 166 -18.28 -5.55 -27.38
C ALA A 166 -17.56 -4.22 -27.64
N CYS A 167 -17.15 -3.49 -26.59
CA CYS A 167 -16.35 -2.27 -26.74
C CYS A 167 -14.97 -2.56 -27.33
N ALA A 168 -14.27 -3.59 -26.85
CA ALA A 168 -12.96 -3.98 -27.38
C ALA A 168 -13.02 -4.37 -28.86
N ALA A 169 -14.10 -5.04 -29.29
CA ALA A 169 -14.34 -5.34 -30.70
C ALA A 169 -14.46 -4.07 -31.55
N ARG A 170 -15.25 -3.08 -31.10
CA ARG A 170 -15.40 -1.79 -31.79
C ARG A 170 -14.07 -1.02 -31.86
N LEU A 171 -13.26 -1.06 -30.81
CA LEU A 171 -11.93 -0.44 -30.80
C LEU A 171 -10.99 -1.08 -31.84
N ARG A 172 -11.05 -2.41 -32.00
CA ARG A 172 -10.29 -3.12 -33.04
C ARG A 172 -10.75 -2.76 -34.45
N GLU A 173 -12.06 -2.67 -34.67
CA GLU A 173 -12.62 -2.23 -35.96
C GLU A 173 -12.18 -0.80 -36.30
N ALA A 174 -12.21 0.11 -35.33
CA ALA A 174 -11.75 1.49 -35.50
C ALA A 174 -10.23 1.57 -35.76
N ALA A 175 -9.41 0.79 -35.06
CA ALA A 175 -7.97 0.73 -35.31
C ALA A 175 -7.66 0.21 -36.72
N ALA A 176 -8.39 -0.81 -37.19
CA ALA A 176 -8.24 -1.34 -38.56
C ALA A 176 -8.62 -0.31 -39.65
N ALA A 177 -9.53 0.63 -39.35
CA ALA A 177 -9.90 1.72 -40.24
C ALA A 177 -8.85 2.85 -40.33
N THR A 178 -7.87 2.90 -39.41
CA THR A 178 -6.80 3.92 -39.37
C THR A 178 -5.41 3.27 -39.25
N PRO A 179 -4.89 2.66 -40.33
CA PRO A 179 -3.69 1.81 -40.28
C PRO A 179 -2.37 2.54 -39.97
N ASP A 180 -2.30 3.86 -40.18
CA ASP A 180 -1.07 4.65 -40.04
C ASP A 180 -0.68 4.97 -38.58
N ALA A 181 -1.44 4.48 -37.59
CA ALA A 181 -1.18 4.68 -36.16
C ALA A 181 -0.92 3.35 -35.45
N ASP A 182 0.33 2.89 -35.46
CA ASP A 182 0.81 1.64 -34.81
C ASP A 182 0.37 1.55 -33.32
N ASP A 183 0.36 2.69 -32.62
CA ASP A 183 -0.09 2.80 -31.22
C ASP A 183 -1.59 2.47 -31.01
N SER A 184 -2.43 2.61 -32.04
CA SER A 184 -3.88 2.40 -31.93
C SER A 184 -4.26 0.90 -31.96
N ALA A 185 -3.56 0.12 -32.79
CA ALA A 185 -3.74 -1.34 -32.87
C ALA A 185 -3.26 -2.03 -31.59
N ASP A 186 -2.06 -1.68 -31.08
CA ASP A 186 -1.54 -2.21 -29.82
C ASP A 186 -2.49 -1.93 -28.64
N ARG A 187 -3.08 -0.72 -28.60
CA ARG A 187 -4.06 -0.35 -27.59
C ARG A 187 -5.34 -1.18 -27.71
N ALA A 188 -5.85 -1.40 -28.92
CA ALA A 188 -7.07 -2.19 -29.13
C ALA A 188 -6.88 -3.66 -28.71
N ASP A 189 -5.72 -4.25 -29.03
CA ASP A 189 -5.38 -5.61 -28.62
C ASP A 189 -5.20 -5.75 -27.11
N ALA A 190 -4.53 -4.78 -26.47
CA ALA A 190 -4.43 -4.72 -25.03
C ALA A 190 -5.82 -4.67 -24.36
N GLN A 191 -6.76 -3.89 -24.89
CA GLN A 191 -8.12 -3.79 -24.36
C GLN A 191 -8.93 -5.09 -24.56
N ALA A 192 -8.72 -5.79 -25.68
CA ALA A 192 -9.36 -7.07 -25.93
C ALA A 192 -8.84 -8.18 -24.99
N GLU A 193 -7.53 -8.22 -24.70
CA GLU A 193 -6.96 -9.12 -23.71
C GLU A 193 -7.58 -8.84 -22.32
N LEU A 194 -7.67 -7.58 -21.90
CA LEU A 194 -8.27 -7.19 -20.61
C LEU A 194 -9.76 -7.56 -20.51
N ALA A 195 -10.53 -7.38 -21.58
CA ALA A 195 -11.94 -7.78 -21.63
C ALA A 195 -12.10 -9.30 -21.48
N ALA A 196 -11.27 -10.09 -22.17
CA ALA A 196 -11.26 -11.55 -22.05
C ALA A 196 -10.86 -12.02 -20.64
N VAL A 197 -9.90 -11.33 -20.01
CA VAL A 197 -9.47 -11.60 -18.63
C VAL A 197 -10.59 -11.31 -17.63
N TYR A 198 -11.35 -10.22 -17.80
CA TYR A 198 -12.50 -9.93 -16.94
C TYR A 198 -13.57 -11.03 -17.05
N ALA A 199 -13.88 -11.50 -18.26
CA ALA A 199 -14.81 -12.60 -18.46
C ALA A 199 -14.32 -13.91 -17.81
N ALA A 200 -13.06 -14.26 -18.01
CA ALA A 200 -12.44 -15.44 -17.40
C ALA A 200 -12.43 -15.36 -15.87
N TYR A 201 -12.11 -14.19 -15.31
CA TYR A 201 -12.13 -13.95 -13.87
C TYR A 201 -13.52 -14.20 -13.27
N GLN A 202 -14.57 -13.62 -13.85
CA GLN A 202 -15.94 -13.82 -13.36
C GLN A 202 -16.39 -15.29 -13.47
N ALA A 203 -16.00 -15.98 -14.55
CA ALA A 203 -16.31 -17.40 -14.71
C ALA A 203 -15.60 -18.28 -13.67
N LEU A 204 -14.33 -18.00 -13.37
CA LEU A 204 -13.56 -18.70 -12.34
C LEU A 204 -14.14 -18.45 -10.94
N MET A 205 -14.47 -17.20 -10.62
CA MET A 205 -15.10 -16.85 -9.33
C MET A 205 -16.40 -17.63 -9.12
N LEU A 206 -17.27 -17.65 -10.13
CA LEU A 206 -18.53 -18.40 -10.09
C LEU A 206 -18.31 -19.91 -9.93
N ARG A 207 -17.38 -20.50 -10.70
CA ARG A 207 -17.05 -21.94 -10.64
C ARG A 207 -16.65 -22.38 -9.23
N GLU A 208 -15.93 -21.53 -8.52
CA GLU A 208 -15.38 -21.81 -7.19
C GLU A 208 -16.31 -21.38 -6.04
N GLY A 209 -17.49 -20.80 -6.35
CA GLY A 209 -18.43 -20.32 -5.35
C GLY A 209 -17.96 -19.04 -4.63
N HIS A 210 -17.21 -18.19 -5.33
CA HIS A 210 -16.69 -16.94 -4.81
C HIS A 210 -17.35 -15.73 -5.49
N ILE A 211 -17.45 -14.63 -4.75
CA ILE A 211 -17.79 -13.30 -5.27
C ILE A 211 -16.85 -12.26 -4.65
N ASP A 212 -16.76 -11.06 -5.22
CA ASP A 212 -16.08 -9.92 -4.56
C ASP A 212 -17.07 -8.83 -4.10
N PHE A 213 -16.54 -7.76 -3.50
CA PHE A 213 -17.35 -6.63 -3.03
C PHE A 213 -18.12 -5.93 -4.17
N GLY A 214 -17.53 -5.82 -5.37
CA GLY A 214 -18.23 -5.25 -6.53
C GLY A 214 -19.39 -6.13 -7.00
N ASP A 215 -19.21 -7.46 -6.93
CA ASP A 215 -20.24 -8.43 -7.27
C ASP A 215 -21.46 -8.34 -6.35
N GLN A 216 -21.28 -7.99 -5.07
CA GLN A 216 -22.42 -7.79 -4.16
C GLN A 216 -23.43 -6.77 -4.70
N ILE A 217 -22.97 -5.78 -5.48
CA ILE A 217 -23.82 -4.77 -6.11
C ILE A 217 -24.26 -5.21 -7.51
N VAL A 218 -23.31 -5.58 -8.37
CA VAL A 218 -23.61 -5.87 -9.80
C VAL A 218 -24.44 -7.15 -9.96
N LEU A 219 -24.21 -8.18 -9.14
CA LEU A 219 -25.04 -9.38 -9.16
C LEU A 219 -26.43 -9.11 -8.57
N ALA A 220 -26.55 -8.23 -7.55
CA ALA A 220 -27.85 -7.81 -7.04
C ALA A 220 -28.65 -7.04 -8.11
N LEU A 221 -28.01 -6.12 -8.84
CA LEU A 221 -28.60 -5.46 -10.02
C LEU A 221 -29.05 -6.46 -11.07
N ARG A 222 -28.18 -7.42 -11.43
CA ARG A 222 -28.48 -8.47 -12.39
C ARG A 222 -29.69 -9.31 -11.96
N LEU A 223 -29.76 -9.71 -10.69
CA LEU A 223 -30.88 -10.45 -10.12
C LEU A 223 -32.18 -9.67 -10.25
N LEU A 224 -32.19 -8.40 -9.81
CA LEU A 224 -33.39 -7.57 -9.86
C LEU A 224 -33.86 -7.27 -11.30
N ARG A 225 -32.93 -7.14 -12.25
CA ARG A 225 -33.22 -6.95 -13.68
C ARG A 225 -33.78 -8.22 -14.33
N LEU A 226 -33.22 -9.39 -14.03
CA LEU A 226 -33.63 -10.68 -14.60
C LEU A 226 -34.90 -11.25 -13.94
N ARG A 227 -35.03 -11.15 -12.63
CA ARG A 227 -36.08 -11.80 -11.82
C ARG A 227 -37.08 -10.77 -11.31
N ARG A 228 -38.06 -10.47 -12.16
CA ARG A 228 -39.08 -9.44 -11.90
C ARG A 228 -39.91 -9.70 -10.64
N HIS A 229 -40.12 -10.97 -10.24
CA HIS A 229 -40.85 -11.30 -9.01
C HIS A 229 -40.08 -10.89 -7.74
N VAL A 230 -38.75 -11.07 -7.72
CA VAL A 230 -37.87 -10.61 -6.63
C VAL A 230 -37.89 -9.09 -6.53
N LEU A 231 -37.70 -8.41 -7.66
CA LEU A 231 -37.79 -6.95 -7.70
C LEU A 231 -39.14 -6.45 -7.18
N SER A 232 -40.24 -7.08 -7.62
CA SER A 232 -41.58 -6.72 -7.18
C SER A 232 -41.81 -6.97 -5.68
N PHE A 233 -41.17 -7.98 -5.11
CA PHE A 233 -41.20 -8.24 -3.66
C PHE A 233 -40.54 -7.10 -2.89
N TYR A 234 -39.29 -6.74 -3.21
CA TYR A 234 -38.59 -5.66 -2.51
C TYR A 234 -39.22 -4.29 -2.75
N GLN A 235 -39.70 -4.01 -3.97
CA GLN A 235 -40.44 -2.78 -4.26
C GLN A 235 -41.75 -2.66 -3.46
N ARG A 236 -42.41 -3.77 -3.12
CA ARG A 236 -43.61 -3.75 -2.26
C ARG A 236 -43.25 -3.62 -0.79
N ARG A 237 -42.14 -4.24 -0.36
CA ARG A 237 -41.62 -4.15 0.99
C ARG A 237 -41.18 -2.71 1.27
N PHE A 238 -40.22 -2.19 0.51
CA PHE A 238 -39.65 -0.86 0.74
C PHE A 238 -40.50 0.24 0.12
N LYS A 239 -41.36 0.84 0.96
CA LYS A 239 -42.16 2.00 0.59
C LYS A 239 -41.33 3.28 0.57
N TYR A 240 -40.31 3.38 1.42
CA TYR A 240 -39.38 4.52 1.50
C TYR A 240 -37.93 4.04 1.40
N VAL A 241 -37.15 4.68 0.54
CA VAL A 241 -35.70 4.42 0.39
C VAL A 241 -34.94 5.69 0.75
N LEU A 242 -34.06 5.62 1.74
CA LEU A 242 -33.25 6.73 2.21
C LEU A 242 -31.78 6.43 1.95
N VAL A 243 -31.02 7.42 1.49
CA VAL A 243 -29.58 7.27 1.25
C VAL A 243 -28.84 8.42 1.90
N ASP A 244 -27.92 8.09 2.81
CA ASP A 244 -26.97 9.04 3.40
C ASP A 244 -25.67 9.09 2.59
N GLU A 245 -24.97 10.23 2.68
CA GLU A 245 -23.69 10.49 1.99
C GLU A 245 -23.74 10.12 0.49
N PHE A 246 -24.82 10.50 -0.19
CA PHE A 246 -25.11 10.07 -1.56
C PHE A 246 -24.02 10.46 -2.57
N GLN A 247 -23.24 11.50 -2.30
CA GLN A 247 -22.08 11.87 -3.13
C GLN A 247 -20.97 10.80 -3.16
N ASP A 248 -20.93 9.88 -2.19
CA ASP A 248 -19.93 8.81 -2.12
C ASP A 248 -20.38 7.54 -2.88
N THR A 249 -21.55 7.55 -3.51
CA THR A 249 -22.07 6.41 -4.27
C THR A 249 -21.45 6.31 -5.68
N ASN A 250 -21.27 5.09 -6.18
CA ASN A 250 -20.88 4.85 -7.58
C ASN A 250 -22.11 4.70 -8.49
N TYR A 251 -21.90 4.54 -9.81
CA TYR A 251 -23.00 4.44 -10.78
C TYR A 251 -23.89 3.21 -10.50
N ALA A 252 -23.28 2.04 -10.24
CA ALA A 252 -24.01 0.80 -9.97
C ALA A 252 -24.91 0.90 -8.72
N GLN A 253 -24.43 1.53 -7.65
CA GLN A 253 -25.21 1.76 -6.43
C GLN A 253 -26.41 2.68 -6.69
N PHE A 254 -26.25 3.72 -7.50
CA PHE A 254 -27.37 4.59 -7.86
C PHE A 254 -28.40 3.88 -8.75
N GLU A 255 -27.98 3.02 -9.69
CA GLU A 255 -28.88 2.13 -10.43
C GLU A 255 -29.69 1.22 -9.51
N LEU A 256 -29.10 0.72 -8.44
CA LEU A 256 -29.77 -0.13 -7.47
C LEU A 256 -30.89 0.63 -6.74
N VAL A 257 -30.59 1.86 -6.31
CA VAL A 257 -31.58 2.76 -5.68
C VAL A 257 -32.73 3.06 -6.65
N LYS A 258 -32.43 3.37 -7.92
CA LYS A 258 -33.44 3.64 -8.96
C LYS A 258 -34.40 2.46 -9.13
N LEU A 259 -33.89 1.23 -9.19
CA LEU A 259 -34.71 0.02 -9.34
C LEU A 259 -35.62 -0.21 -8.12
N LEU A 260 -35.08 -0.08 -6.90
CA LEU A 260 -35.84 -0.32 -5.67
C LEU A 260 -36.92 0.75 -5.45
N ALA A 261 -36.61 2.01 -5.72
CA ALA A 261 -37.53 3.12 -5.51
C ALA A 261 -38.60 3.25 -6.61
N ALA A 262 -38.44 2.60 -7.77
CA ALA A 262 -39.27 2.84 -8.96
C ALA A 262 -40.79 2.70 -8.74
N ARG A 263 -41.25 1.82 -7.83
CA ARG A 263 -42.68 1.59 -7.58
C ARG A 263 -43.35 2.73 -6.82
N HIS A 264 -42.72 3.19 -5.74
CA HIS A 264 -43.31 4.18 -4.82
C HIS A 264 -42.77 5.60 -5.05
N ARG A 265 -41.59 5.73 -5.67
CA ARG A 265 -40.86 6.98 -5.90
C ARG A 265 -40.56 7.80 -4.64
N ASN A 266 -40.75 7.25 -3.45
CA ASN A 266 -40.41 7.89 -2.19
C ASN A 266 -38.93 7.63 -1.86
N VAL A 267 -38.05 8.31 -2.59
CA VAL A 267 -36.61 8.25 -2.38
C VAL A 267 -36.13 9.58 -1.77
N ALA A 268 -35.36 9.51 -0.69
CA ALA A 268 -34.75 10.68 -0.07
C ALA A 268 -33.24 10.49 -0.02
N VAL A 269 -32.49 11.40 -0.66
CA VAL A 269 -31.03 11.36 -0.66
C VAL A 269 -30.47 12.58 0.04
N VAL A 270 -29.45 12.39 0.89
CA VAL A 270 -28.68 13.47 1.50
C VAL A 270 -27.33 13.54 0.82
N ALA A 271 -26.97 14.71 0.30
CA ALA A 271 -25.73 14.88 -0.46
C ALA A 271 -25.01 16.18 -0.11
N ASP A 272 -23.68 16.14 -0.21
CA ASP A 272 -22.82 17.32 -0.26
C ASP A 272 -21.67 17.11 -1.24
N ASP A 273 -21.76 17.71 -2.43
CA ASP A 273 -20.75 17.59 -3.48
C ASP A 273 -19.38 18.18 -3.08
N ASP A 274 -19.35 19.07 -2.09
CA ASP A 274 -18.11 19.64 -1.54
C ASP A 274 -17.36 18.64 -0.64
N GLN A 275 -18.02 17.55 -0.20
CA GLN A 275 -17.44 16.47 0.61
C GLN A 275 -17.20 15.17 -0.17
N SER A 276 -17.32 15.17 -1.50
CA SER A 276 -17.01 14.01 -2.34
C SER A 276 -15.49 13.82 -2.50
N ILE A 277 -14.94 12.84 -1.78
CA ILE A 277 -13.48 12.58 -1.66
C ILE A 277 -13.08 11.12 -1.92
N TYR A 278 -13.99 10.30 -2.44
CA TYR A 278 -13.79 8.86 -2.67
C TYR A 278 -13.86 8.48 -4.14
N LYS A 279 -13.46 9.36 -5.08
CA LYS A 279 -13.48 9.01 -6.52
C LYS A 279 -12.57 7.85 -6.86
N TRP A 280 -11.45 7.73 -6.14
CA TRP A 280 -10.54 6.58 -6.24
C TRP A 280 -11.19 5.25 -5.80
N ARG A 281 -12.33 5.29 -5.09
CA ARG A 281 -13.20 4.14 -4.78
C ARG A 281 -14.41 4.02 -5.71
N GLY A 282 -14.42 4.75 -6.83
CA GLY A 282 -15.51 4.70 -7.81
C GLY A 282 -16.66 5.68 -7.57
N ALA A 283 -16.63 6.51 -6.52
CA ALA A 283 -17.71 7.47 -6.25
C ALA A 283 -17.92 8.45 -7.42
N ALA A 284 -19.17 8.65 -7.84
CA ALA A 284 -19.53 9.48 -8.98
C ALA A 284 -20.26 10.73 -8.50
N ILE A 285 -19.58 11.89 -8.53
CA ILE A 285 -20.21 13.20 -8.19
C ILE A 285 -21.41 13.48 -9.10
N SER A 286 -21.34 12.99 -10.35
CA SER A 286 -22.44 13.11 -11.30
C SER A 286 -23.72 12.46 -10.80
N ASN A 287 -23.69 11.51 -9.84
CA ASN A 287 -24.91 10.90 -9.29
C ASN A 287 -25.84 11.95 -8.66
N VAL A 288 -25.30 12.98 -8.01
CA VAL A 288 -26.14 14.04 -7.41
C VAL A 288 -26.86 14.84 -8.49
N LEU A 289 -26.19 15.15 -9.60
CA LEU A 289 -26.80 15.83 -10.75
C LEU A 289 -27.77 14.89 -11.48
N GLY A 290 -27.35 13.65 -11.73
CA GLY A 290 -28.16 12.60 -12.35
C GLY A 290 -29.40 12.24 -11.55
N PHE A 291 -29.42 12.47 -10.24
CA PHE A 291 -30.63 12.37 -9.42
C PHE A 291 -31.67 13.42 -9.81
N LEU A 292 -31.24 14.67 -10.05
CA LEU A 292 -32.12 15.74 -10.51
C LEU A 292 -32.58 15.53 -11.95
N ASP A 293 -31.71 14.98 -12.80
CA ASP A 293 -32.08 14.64 -14.19
C ASP A 293 -33.10 13.50 -14.24
N HIS A 294 -32.93 12.47 -13.41
CA HIS A 294 -33.84 11.32 -13.35
C HIS A 294 -35.15 11.66 -12.64
N TYR A 295 -35.11 12.46 -11.57
CA TYR A 295 -36.25 12.93 -10.81
C TYR A 295 -36.43 14.45 -10.99
N ALA A 296 -36.88 14.86 -12.17
CA ALA A 296 -37.09 16.28 -12.49
C ALA A 296 -38.12 16.99 -11.58
N ASP A 297 -39.00 16.23 -10.92
CA ASP A 297 -39.97 16.69 -9.93
C ASP A 297 -39.44 16.62 -8.48
N ALA A 298 -38.15 16.33 -8.27
CA ALA A 298 -37.56 16.22 -6.94
C ALA A 298 -37.62 17.54 -6.17
N ARG A 299 -38.11 17.46 -4.93
CA ARG A 299 -38.02 18.59 -4.00
C ARG A 299 -36.56 18.75 -3.57
N GLN A 300 -36.02 19.95 -3.74
CA GLN A 300 -34.68 20.30 -3.26
C GLN A 300 -34.80 21.12 -1.97
N ILE A 301 -34.15 20.66 -0.91
CA ILE A 301 -34.08 21.37 0.38
C ILE A 301 -32.62 21.59 0.73
N VAL A 302 -32.24 22.84 0.93
CA VAL A 302 -30.86 23.22 1.24
C VAL A 302 -30.74 23.59 2.72
N LEU A 303 -29.80 22.95 3.41
CA LEU A 303 -29.50 23.23 4.82
C LEU A 303 -28.22 24.08 4.89
N THR A 304 -28.36 25.33 5.31
CA THR A 304 -27.25 26.29 5.42
C THR A 304 -26.81 26.57 6.85
N GLU A 305 -27.65 26.26 7.84
CA GLU A 305 -27.34 26.47 9.26
C GLU A 305 -26.35 25.40 9.77
N ASN A 306 -25.18 25.85 10.22
CA ASN A 306 -24.12 25.02 10.78
C ASN A 306 -24.13 25.09 12.32
N PHE A 307 -24.04 23.92 12.96
CA PHE A 307 -24.08 23.78 14.42
C PHE A 307 -22.73 23.34 15.03
N ARG A 308 -21.65 23.39 14.25
CA ARG A 308 -20.34 22.81 14.58
C ARG A 308 -19.23 23.84 14.72
N SER A 309 -19.08 24.70 13.72
CA SER A 309 -17.86 25.47 13.48
C SER A 309 -18.14 26.98 13.58
N HIS A 310 -17.15 27.73 14.05
CA HIS A 310 -17.17 29.20 14.04
C HIS A 310 -17.20 29.75 12.61
N GLN A 311 -17.76 30.96 12.42
CA GLN A 311 -18.04 31.52 11.09
C GLN A 311 -16.77 31.73 10.26
N ALA A 312 -15.67 32.19 10.87
CA ALA A 312 -14.40 32.45 10.17
C ALA A 312 -13.83 31.19 9.48
N ILE A 313 -13.95 30.02 10.12
CA ILE A 313 -13.55 28.73 9.53
C ILE A 313 -14.43 28.38 8.33
N LEU A 314 -15.74 28.60 8.44
CA LEU A 314 -16.70 28.34 7.37
C LEU A 314 -16.45 29.24 6.16
N ASP A 315 -16.18 30.52 6.39
CA ASP A 315 -15.91 31.49 5.32
C ASP A 315 -14.59 31.21 4.60
N ALA A 316 -13.52 30.85 5.33
CA ALA A 316 -12.27 30.43 4.72
C ALA A 316 -12.43 29.14 3.89
N ALA A 317 -13.15 28.15 4.41
CA ALA A 317 -13.43 26.91 3.68
C ALA A 317 -14.32 27.17 2.44
N TYR A 318 -15.27 28.10 2.54
CA TYR A 318 -16.14 28.48 1.43
C TYR A 318 -15.36 29.22 0.32
N ARG A 319 -14.45 30.13 0.67
CA ARG A 319 -13.54 30.78 -0.30
C ARG A 319 -12.73 29.76 -1.10
N LEU A 320 -12.13 28.78 -0.41
CA LEU A 320 -11.37 27.71 -1.06
C LEU A 320 -12.22 26.93 -2.07
N ILE A 321 -13.40 26.45 -1.64
CA ILE A 321 -14.16 25.51 -2.46
C ILE A 321 -14.78 26.18 -3.70
N GLN A 322 -15.01 27.49 -3.68
CA GLN A 322 -15.46 28.25 -4.86
C GLN A 322 -14.51 28.14 -6.06
N HIS A 323 -13.23 27.82 -5.88
CA HIS A 323 -12.30 27.56 -6.99
C HIS A 323 -12.61 26.29 -7.79
N ASN A 324 -13.57 25.47 -7.35
CA ASN A 324 -14.11 24.34 -8.12
C ASN A 324 -15.32 24.73 -8.99
N ASN A 325 -15.74 26.00 -9.02
CA ASN A 325 -16.76 26.48 -9.95
C ASN A 325 -16.24 26.38 -11.41
N PRO A 326 -17.10 26.08 -12.41
CA PRO A 326 -18.57 25.97 -12.33
C PRO A 326 -19.09 24.56 -11.99
N ASP A 327 -18.23 23.61 -11.61
CA ASP A 327 -18.63 22.20 -11.47
C ASP A 327 -19.41 21.86 -10.20
N ARG A 328 -19.48 22.81 -9.25
CA ARG A 328 -20.21 22.66 -7.99
C ARG A 328 -21.72 22.66 -8.19
N LEU A 329 -22.41 21.90 -7.34
CA LEU A 329 -23.87 21.84 -7.27
C LEU A 329 -24.48 23.23 -7.03
N GLU A 330 -23.80 24.07 -6.25
CA GLU A 330 -24.21 25.46 -5.99
C GLU A 330 -24.46 26.24 -7.28
N VAL A 331 -23.52 26.16 -8.23
CA VAL A 331 -23.59 26.89 -9.50
C VAL A 331 -24.53 26.19 -10.48
N LYS A 332 -24.46 24.86 -10.59
CA LYS A 332 -25.26 24.09 -11.55
C LYS A 332 -26.76 24.09 -11.22
N SER A 333 -27.11 24.08 -9.94
CA SER A 333 -28.51 24.05 -9.48
C SER A 333 -29.04 25.43 -9.05
N GLY A 334 -28.21 26.48 -9.08
CA GLY A 334 -28.61 27.83 -8.69
C GLY A 334 -29.03 27.94 -7.22
N ILE A 335 -28.44 27.12 -6.35
CA ILE A 335 -28.71 27.09 -4.91
C ILE A 335 -27.67 27.90 -4.14
N VAL A 336 -27.95 28.25 -2.88
CA VAL A 336 -26.98 28.94 -2.01
C VAL A 336 -26.50 27.95 -0.95
N LYS A 337 -25.21 27.61 -0.98
CA LYS A 337 -24.59 26.65 -0.05
C LYS A 337 -23.70 27.32 1.00
N HIS A 338 -23.64 28.66 1.02
CA HIS A 338 -22.87 29.39 2.03
C HIS A 338 -23.42 29.08 3.44
N LEU A 339 -22.55 28.53 4.29
CA LEU A 339 -22.92 28.05 5.62
C LEU A 339 -22.87 29.18 6.64
N VAL A 340 -23.85 29.20 7.54
CA VAL A 340 -23.98 30.20 8.61
C VAL A 340 -23.90 29.52 9.96
N ALA A 341 -22.92 29.91 10.78
CA ALA A 341 -22.75 29.40 12.13
C ALA A 341 -23.90 29.85 13.04
N VAL A 342 -24.56 28.89 13.69
CA VAL A 342 -25.63 29.16 14.65
C VAL A 342 -25.10 29.10 16.09
N ARG A 343 -24.12 28.24 16.36
CA ARG A 343 -23.51 28.06 17.68
C ARG A 343 -22.15 28.74 17.72
N GLU A 344 -21.95 29.65 18.67
CA GLU A 344 -20.70 30.40 18.87
C GLU A 344 -20.17 31.00 17.54
N PRO A 345 -20.90 31.91 16.87
CA PRO A 345 -20.50 32.38 15.54
C PRO A 345 -19.16 33.13 15.53
N ALA A 346 -18.81 33.77 16.65
CA ALA A 346 -17.55 34.47 16.83
C ALA A 346 -16.41 33.49 17.18
N GLY A 347 -15.30 33.60 16.45
CA GLY A 347 -14.10 32.79 16.63
C GLY A 347 -12.88 33.44 15.98
N PRO A 348 -11.66 32.94 16.26
CA PRO A 348 -10.46 33.41 15.59
C PRO A 348 -10.48 33.03 14.10
N GLU A 349 -9.84 33.88 13.28
CA GLU A 349 -9.54 33.54 11.89
C GLU A 349 -8.56 32.36 11.81
N PRO A 350 -8.69 31.46 10.82
CA PRO A 350 -7.71 30.40 10.62
C PRO A 350 -6.29 30.97 10.43
N HIS A 351 -5.32 30.39 11.13
CA HIS A 351 -3.94 30.85 11.11
C HIS A 351 -3.11 30.06 10.10
N HIS A 352 -2.23 30.71 9.34
CA HIS A 352 -1.17 30.05 8.59
C HIS A 352 0.19 30.28 9.24
N TRP A 353 0.87 29.20 9.62
CA TRP A 353 2.25 29.22 10.10
C TRP A 353 3.18 28.62 9.06
N HIS A 354 4.14 29.43 8.61
CA HIS A 354 5.14 28.99 7.65
C HIS A 354 6.51 28.84 8.33
N PHE A 355 7.19 27.72 8.21
CA PHE A 355 8.47 27.41 8.88
C PHE A 355 9.62 27.25 7.89
N GLU A 356 10.87 27.26 8.35
CA GLU A 356 12.02 26.97 7.47
C GLU A 356 12.12 25.47 7.19
N THR A 357 11.99 24.61 8.21
CA THR A 357 12.14 23.16 8.06
C THR A 357 10.95 22.37 8.60
N ALA A 358 10.73 21.16 8.05
CA ALA A 358 9.69 20.24 8.51
C ALA A 358 9.83 19.85 9.98
N THR A 359 11.07 19.77 10.49
CA THR A 359 11.34 19.50 11.90
C THR A 359 10.85 20.66 12.78
N GLN A 360 11.15 21.91 12.40
CA GLN A 360 10.65 23.08 13.12
C GLN A 360 9.12 23.15 13.12
N GLU A 361 8.48 22.81 12.01
CA GLU A 361 7.02 22.72 11.93
C GLU A 361 6.47 21.72 12.97
N ALA A 362 7.00 20.50 12.99
CA ALA A 362 6.57 19.46 13.92
C ALA A 362 6.83 19.83 15.39
N ASP A 363 8.01 20.38 15.69
CA ASP A 363 8.39 20.79 17.03
C ASP A 363 7.52 21.94 17.56
N GLN A 364 7.24 22.95 16.73
CA GLN A 364 6.41 24.08 17.14
C GLN A 364 4.95 23.69 17.34
N VAL A 365 4.42 22.80 16.50
CA VAL A 365 3.07 22.24 16.69
C VAL A 365 3.01 21.48 18.03
N ALA A 366 3.96 20.58 18.29
CA ALA A 366 3.99 19.83 19.55
C ALA A 366 4.21 20.74 20.77
N ALA A 367 5.07 21.76 20.67
CA ALA A 367 5.30 22.73 21.73
C ALA A 367 4.02 23.52 22.07
N THR A 368 3.31 23.99 21.05
CA THR A 368 2.06 24.74 21.25
C THR A 368 0.98 23.87 21.89
N ILE A 369 0.86 22.62 21.46
CA ILE A 369 -0.08 21.66 22.05
C ILE A 369 0.24 21.45 23.54
N ARG A 370 1.53 21.23 23.87
CA ARG A 370 1.96 21.07 25.27
C ARG A 370 1.62 22.29 26.11
N GLU A 371 2.01 23.48 25.65
CA GLU A 371 1.80 24.74 26.35
C GLU A 371 0.31 24.98 26.64
N ARG A 372 -0.56 24.80 25.64
CA ARG A 372 -2.01 25.04 25.77
C ARG A 372 -2.70 24.02 26.67
N ILE A 373 -2.21 22.77 26.69
CA ILE A 373 -2.68 21.73 27.62
C ILE A 373 -2.25 22.07 29.06
N GLU A 374 -1.00 22.48 29.27
CA GLU A 374 -0.48 22.89 30.59
C GLU A 374 -1.19 24.13 31.14
N GLN A 375 -1.55 25.08 30.27
CA GLN A 375 -2.36 26.25 30.61
C GLN A 375 -3.85 25.91 30.86
N GLY A 376 -4.26 24.65 30.70
CA GLY A 376 -5.64 24.20 30.90
C GLY A 376 -6.63 24.68 29.84
N GLN A 377 -6.14 25.21 28.71
CA GLN A 377 -6.98 25.75 27.63
C GLN A 377 -7.50 24.64 26.72
N TRP A 378 -6.69 23.60 26.48
CA TRP A 378 -7.04 22.44 25.66
C TRP A 378 -6.96 21.15 26.48
N LYS A 379 -7.82 20.17 26.18
CA LYS A 379 -7.63 18.78 26.62
C LYS A 379 -6.91 18.01 25.51
N PRO A 380 -6.16 16.93 25.83
CA PRO A 380 -5.53 16.09 24.81
C PRO A 380 -6.52 15.62 23.71
N ASN A 381 -7.73 15.19 24.11
CA ASN A 381 -8.79 14.73 23.20
C ASN A 381 -9.40 15.83 22.31
N ASP A 382 -9.16 17.11 22.63
CA ASP A 382 -9.70 18.23 21.87
C ASP A 382 -8.89 18.52 20.59
N VAL A 383 -7.67 17.98 20.50
CA VAL A 383 -6.69 18.31 19.46
C VAL A 383 -6.56 17.18 18.45
N ALA A 384 -6.64 17.54 17.16
CA ALA A 384 -6.31 16.65 16.05
C ALA A 384 -5.22 17.23 15.13
N ILE A 385 -4.27 16.39 14.74
CA ILE A 385 -3.29 16.65 13.69
C ILE A 385 -3.69 15.83 12.46
N LEU A 386 -3.99 16.54 11.38
CA LEU A 386 -4.50 15.97 10.14
C LEU A 386 -3.44 16.01 9.05
N VAL A 387 -3.07 14.83 8.57
CA VAL A 387 -2.04 14.64 7.53
C VAL A 387 -2.65 14.19 6.20
N ARG A 388 -2.00 14.50 5.07
CA ARG A 388 -2.46 14.06 3.74
C ARG A 388 -2.08 12.61 3.45
N SER A 389 -0.84 12.22 3.73
CA SER A 389 -0.34 10.84 3.68
C SER A 389 -0.07 10.31 5.09
N ASN A 390 0.01 8.99 5.28
CA ASN A 390 0.42 8.42 6.57
C ASN A 390 1.88 8.79 6.90
N ASP A 391 2.76 8.79 5.88
CA ASP A 391 4.20 9.08 6.02
C ASP A 391 4.45 10.52 6.51
N ASP A 392 3.48 11.42 6.32
CA ASP A 392 3.55 12.79 6.81
C ASP A 392 3.37 12.90 8.33
N ALA A 393 2.90 11.83 9.01
CA ALA A 393 2.66 11.85 10.45
C ALA A 393 3.94 11.69 11.28
N ASP A 394 4.93 10.96 10.79
CA ASP A 394 6.12 10.55 11.53
C ASP A 394 6.86 11.69 12.25
N PRO A 395 7.14 12.84 11.61
CA PRO A 395 7.79 13.97 12.27
C PRO A 395 6.99 14.46 13.49
N PHE A 396 5.67 14.54 13.38
CA PHE A 396 4.79 14.97 14.47
C PHE A 396 4.72 13.93 15.58
N LEU A 397 4.64 12.64 15.25
CA LEU A 397 4.65 11.56 16.25
C LEU A 397 5.94 11.59 17.08
N ARG A 398 7.08 11.82 16.44
CA ARG A 398 8.38 11.98 17.13
C ARG A 398 8.39 13.23 18.02
N ALA A 399 7.94 14.37 17.51
CA ALA A 399 7.90 15.63 18.28
C ALA A 399 6.97 15.54 19.51
N LEU A 400 5.82 14.86 19.39
CA LEU A 400 4.90 14.58 20.49
C LEU A 400 5.54 13.65 21.53
N ASN A 401 6.23 12.60 21.09
CA ASN A 401 6.96 11.67 21.96
C ASN A 401 8.06 12.36 22.77
N LEU A 402 8.89 13.18 22.11
CA LEU A 402 9.98 13.91 22.77
C LEU A 402 9.47 14.83 23.89
N ARG A 403 8.24 15.35 23.73
CA ARG A 403 7.58 16.18 24.73
C ARG A 403 6.69 15.40 25.68
N ALA A 404 6.66 14.07 25.61
CA ALA A 404 5.82 13.16 26.40
C ALA A 404 4.30 13.42 26.30
N ILE A 405 3.82 13.92 25.16
CA ILE A 405 2.38 14.19 24.93
C ILE A 405 1.72 12.87 24.52
N PRO A 406 0.68 12.38 25.22
CA PRO A 406 -0.05 11.20 24.80
C PRO A 406 -0.71 11.41 23.43
N TRP A 407 -0.52 10.46 22.51
CA TRP A 407 -1.09 10.54 21.17
C TRP A 407 -1.61 9.18 20.69
N THR A 408 -2.58 9.21 19.79
CA THR A 408 -3.10 8.04 19.08
C THR A 408 -2.98 8.27 17.59
N PHE A 409 -2.44 7.31 16.85
CA PHE A 409 -2.32 7.39 15.39
C PHE A 409 -3.23 6.40 14.70
N SER A 410 -4.22 6.90 13.96
CA SER A 410 -5.11 6.09 13.12
C SER A 410 -4.55 5.95 11.70
N GLY A 411 -3.28 5.62 11.53
CA GLY A 411 -2.67 5.37 10.21
C GLY A 411 -2.94 3.97 9.64
N ASN A 412 -2.53 3.73 8.40
CA ASN A 412 -2.49 2.37 7.82
C ASN A 412 -1.12 1.69 8.02
N ALA A 413 -0.27 2.16 8.95
CA ALA A 413 0.87 1.36 9.37
C ALA A 413 0.30 0.06 9.94
N GLY A 414 0.36 -1.01 9.16
CA GLY A 414 -0.49 -2.15 9.39
C GLY A 414 -0.01 -3.02 10.53
N LEU A 415 -0.91 -3.87 10.99
CA LEU A 415 -0.76 -4.73 12.15
C LEU A 415 0.51 -5.58 12.06
N TYR A 416 0.85 -6.10 10.89
CA TYR A 416 2.00 -6.98 10.68
C TYR A 416 3.35 -6.23 10.70
N GLY A 417 3.34 -4.91 10.64
CA GLY A 417 4.53 -4.07 10.81
C GLY A 417 4.90 -3.81 12.28
N ARG A 418 4.00 -4.08 13.23
CA ARG A 418 4.21 -3.80 14.65
C ARG A 418 5.25 -4.75 15.26
N PRO A 419 6.23 -4.26 16.05
CA PRO A 419 7.29 -5.09 16.61
C PRO A 419 6.76 -6.34 17.33
N GLU A 420 5.70 -6.17 18.12
CA GLU A 420 5.05 -7.26 18.85
C GLU A 420 4.47 -8.32 17.91
N VAL A 421 3.79 -7.92 16.84
CA VAL A 421 3.20 -8.84 15.86
C VAL A 421 4.27 -9.48 14.98
N ARG A 422 5.34 -8.75 14.62
CA ARG A 422 6.47 -9.30 13.85
C ARG A 422 7.18 -10.42 14.58
N LEU A 423 7.32 -10.29 15.90
CA LEU A 423 7.91 -11.34 16.71
C LEU A 423 7.03 -12.60 16.73
N LEU A 424 5.71 -12.43 16.88
CA LEU A 424 4.76 -13.55 16.79
C LEU A 424 4.77 -14.19 15.40
N LEU A 425 4.84 -13.40 14.32
CA LEU A 425 4.99 -13.91 12.95
C LEU A 425 6.28 -14.69 12.77
N ALA A 426 7.41 -14.16 13.27
CA ALA A 426 8.70 -14.82 13.19
C ALA A 426 8.71 -16.15 13.96
N PHE A 427 8.08 -16.19 15.14
CA PHE A 427 7.86 -17.43 15.88
C PHE A 427 7.04 -18.44 15.07
N LEU A 428 5.87 -18.05 14.57
CA LEU A 428 5.01 -18.96 13.80
C LEU A 428 5.72 -19.50 12.55
N ARG A 429 6.47 -18.65 11.85
CA ARG A 429 7.28 -19.06 10.68
C ARG A 429 8.42 -19.99 11.06
N ALA A 430 9.15 -19.72 12.13
CA ALA A 430 10.24 -20.58 12.58
C ALA A 430 9.74 -22.00 12.96
N VAL A 431 8.54 -22.11 13.52
CA VAL A 431 7.91 -23.40 13.85
C VAL A 431 7.35 -24.11 12.61
N ALA A 432 6.70 -23.38 11.70
CA ALA A 432 6.17 -23.95 10.45
C ALA A 432 7.27 -24.37 9.48
N HIS A 433 8.28 -23.52 9.32
CA HIS A 433 9.35 -23.58 8.32
C HIS A 433 10.71 -23.41 9.02
N PRO A 434 11.29 -24.49 9.57
CA PRO A 434 12.64 -24.44 10.16
C PRO A 434 13.74 -24.04 9.16
N ASP A 435 13.44 -24.12 7.86
CA ASP A 435 14.26 -23.62 6.76
C ASP A 435 14.19 -22.09 6.57
N ASP A 436 13.20 -21.39 7.17
CA ASP A 436 13.14 -19.93 7.24
C ASP A 436 14.17 -19.38 8.24
N SER A 437 15.39 -19.28 7.73
CA SER A 437 16.52 -18.78 8.50
C SER A 437 16.43 -17.28 8.80
N VAL A 438 15.59 -16.51 8.09
CA VAL A 438 15.39 -15.06 8.32
C VAL A 438 14.55 -14.85 9.58
N SER A 439 13.39 -15.50 9.65
CA SER A 439 12.49 -15.41 10.81
C SER A 439 13.15 -15.98 12.07
N LEU A 440 13.88 -17.10 11.92
CA LEU A 440 14.64 -17.68 13.02
C LEU A 440 15.73 -16.75 13.55
N HIS A 441 16.48 -16.09 12.66
CA HIS A 441 17.49 -15.13 13.08
C HIS A 441 16.88 -13.96 13.85
N TYR A 442 15.74 -13.42 13.40
CA TYR A 442 15.04 -12.34 14.09
C TYR A 442 14.53 -12.76 15.47
N LEU A 443 13.93 -13.95 15.57
CA LEU A 443 13.46 -14.53 16.83
C LEU A 443 14.63 -14.74 17.82
N ALA A 444 15.75 -15.29 17.35
CA ALA A 444 16.94 -15.54 18.16
C ALA A 444 17.52 -14.26 18.77
N SER A 445 17.56 -13.17 17.99
CA SER A 445 18.09 -11.87 18.43
C SER A 445 17.14 -11.04 19.30
N SER A 446 15.89 -11.50 19.47
CA SER A 446 14.89 -10.75 20.24
C SER A 446 15.13 -10.81 21.75
N ASP A 447 14.52 -9.88 22.49
CA ASP A 447 14.59 -9.84 23.96
C ASP A 447 14.09 -11.13 24.65
N LEU A 448 13.35 -11.99 23.93
CA LEU A 448 12.87 -13.28 24.45
C LEU A 448 14.00 -14.31 24.62
N TYR A 449 14.92 -14.37 23.66
CA TYR A 449 15.99 -15.38 23.63
C TYR A 449 17.37 -14.78 23.84
N GLY A 450 17.60 -13.54 23.40
CA GLY A 450 18.82 -12.78 23.70
C GLY A 450 20.09 -13.40 23.14
N VAL A 451 20.05 -14.11 22.01
CA VAL A 451 21.26 -14.69 21.41
C VAL A 451 22.17 -13.54 20.93
N PRO A 452 23.43 -13.44 21.41
CA PRO A 452 24.35 -12.39 20.99
C PRO A 452 24.53 -12.35 19.48
N ILE A 453 24.43 -11.16 18.90
CA ILE A 453 24.40 -10.98 17.45
C ILE A 453 25.67 -11.51 16.76
N VAL A 454 26.83 -11.38 17.42
CA VAL A 454 28.12 -11.84 16.89
C VAL A 454 28.13 -13.36 16.71
N ASP A 455 27.63 -14.09 17.69
CA ASP A 455 27.56 -15.55 17.67
C ASP A 455 26.51 -16.05 16.66
N LEU A 456 25.37 -15.37 16.58
CA LEU A 456 24.34 -15.67 15.60
C LEU A 456 24.85 -15.46 14.16
N THR A 457 25.61 -14.40 13.90
CA THR A 457 26.27 -14.14 12.61
C THR A 457 27.29 -15.23 12.25
N ARG A 458 28.05 -15.76 13.22
CA ARG A 458 28.95 -16.91 12.99
C ARG A 458 28.18 -18.15 12.53
N CYS A 459 27.10 -18.49 13.23
CA CYS A 459 26.23 -19.60 12.85
C CYS A 459 25.62 -19.38 11.45
N ALA A 460 25.11 -18.19 11.14
CA ALA A 460 24.54 -17.86 9.83
C ALA A 460 25.59 -17.95 8.71
N THR A 461 26.82 -17.49 8.97
CA THR A 461 27.94 -17.62 8.01
C THR A 461 28.29 -19.08 7.74
N HIS A 462 28.30 -19.92 8.77
CA HIS A 462 28.53 -21.36 8.60
C HIS A 462 27.40 -22.01 7.78
N ALA A 463 26.15 -21.66 8.08
CA ALA A 463 24.96 -22.14 7.38
C ALA A 463 25.04 -21.82 5.87
N ASP A 464 25.34 -20.57 5.51
CA ASP A 464 25.48 -20.14 4.11
C ASP A 464 26.61 -20.87 3.38
N ARG A 465 27.81 -20.96 4.00
CA ARG A 465 28.99 -21.63 3.42
C ARG A 465 28.79 -23.12 3.18
N LYS A 466 28.02 -23.80 4.01
CA LYS A 466 27.74 -25.25 3.90
C LYS A 466 26.42 -25.55 3.21
N HIS A 467 25.69 -24.52 2.76
CA HIS A 467 24.35 -24.65 2.19
C HIS A 467 23.37 -25.41 3.11
N ARG A 468 23.44 -25.12 4.41
CA ARG A 468 22.55 -25.67 5.45
C ARG A 468 21.61 -24.58 5.97
N TRP A 469 20.51 -24.97 6.58
CA TRP A 469 19.58 -24.04 7.25
C TRP A 469 20.14 -23.59 8.60
N LEU A 470 19.83 -22.37 9.02
CA LEU A 470 20.30 -21.83 10.29
C LEU A 470 19.84 -22.69 11.49
N PHE A 471 18.62 -23.22 11.44
CA PHE A 471 18.09 -24.08 12.50
C PHE A 471 18.97 -25.31 12.76
N ASP A 472 19.38 -26.01 11.69
CA ASP A 472 20.23 -27.19 11.80
C ASP A 472 21.61 -26.85 12.39
N VAL A 473 22.16 -25.69 12.00
CA VAL A 473 23.44 -25.21 12.53
C VAL A 473 23.33 -24.82 14.01
N LEU A 474 22.23 -24.17 14.42
CA LEU A 474 22.00 -23.83 15.83
C LEU A 474 21.83 -25.09 16.69
N LYS A 475 21.09 -26.09 16.19
CA LYS A 475 20.88 -27.39 16.84
C LYS A 475 22.18 -28.15 17.06
N GLU A 476 23.11 -28.06 16.13
CA GLU A 476 24.41 -28.76 16.17
C GLU A 476 25.57 -27.86 16.61
N SER A 477 25.29 -26.61 17.02
CA SER A 477 26.30 -25.56 17.23
C SER A 477 27.41 -25.96 18.21
N GLU A 478 27.09 -26.75 19.24
CA GLU A 478 28.04 -27.27 20.23
C GLU A 478 28.85 -28.49 19.74
N THR A 479 28.40 -29.15 18.68
CA THR A 479 29.06 -30.33 18.08
C THR A 479 29.92 -29.98 16.88
N ILE A 480 29.69 -28.83 16.25
CA ILE A 480 30.44 -28.34 15.09
C ILE A 480 31.81 -27.82 15.60
N PRO A 481 32.94 -28.44 15.24
CA PRO A 481 34.26 -28.02 15.73
C PRO A 481 34.59 -26.57 15.42
N GLU A 482 34.16 -26.06 14.26
CA GLU A 482 34.40 -24.68 13.82
C GLU A 482 33.56 -23.63 14.58
N LEU A 483 32.53 -24.04 15.34
CA LEU A 483 31.65 -23.12 16.08
C LEU A 483 31.78 -23.30 17.60
N SER A 484 31.83 -24.55 18.08
CA SER A 484 31.85 -24.90 19.50
C SER A 484 32.91 -24.14 20.32
N GLY A 485 34.10 -23.90 19.74
CA GLY A 485 35.20 -23.18 20.39
C GLY A 485 35.15 -21.65 20.24
N GLU A 486 34.32 -21.10 19.35
CA GLU A 486 34.25 -19.66 19.11
C GLU A 486 33.03 -19.00 19.77
N LEU A 487 31.97 -19.75 20.04
CA LEU A 487 30.73 -19.24 20.66
C LEU A 487 30.98 -18.75 22.09
N SER A 488 30.40 -17.59 22.43
CA SER A 488 30.45 -17.04 23.79
C SER A 488 29.74 -17.94 24.81
N GLU A 489 30.11 -17.82 26.09
CA GLU A 489 29.50 -18.57 27.18
C GLU A 489 28.03 -18.16 27.40
N GLU A 490 27.65 -16.93 27.04
CA GLU A 490 26.28 -16.42 27.07
C GLU A 490 25.43 -16.96 25.91
N ALA A 491 26.01 -17.14 24.71
CA ALA A 491 25.28 -17.61 23.54
C ALA A 491 24.84 -19.08 23.67
N ARG A 492 25.68 -19.95 24.25
CA ARG A 492 25.39 -21.39 24.38
C ARG A 492 24.04 -21.68 25.09
N PRO A 493 23.77 -21.18 26.32
CA PRO A 493 22.48 -21.42 26.98
C PRO A 493 21.31 -20.78 26.23
N ALA A 494 21.49 -19.60 25.63
CA ALA A 494 20.45 -18.92 24.84
C ALA A 494 20.05 -19.74 23.59
N ILE A 495 21.04 -20.25 22.85
CA ILE A 495 20.82 -21.11 21.68
C ILE A 495 20.16 -22.43 22.09
N ARG A 496 20.62 -23.07 23.17
CA ARG A 496 19.99 -24.31 23.68
C ARG A 496 18.53 -24.08 24.07
N HIS A 497 18.22 -22.97 24.73
CA HIS A 497 16.85 -22.61 25.11
C HIS A 497 15.96 -22.42 23.87
N LEU A 498 16.41 -21.62 22.90
CA LEU A 498 15.71 -21.40 21.63
C LEU A 498 15.43 -22.71 20.88
N VAL A 499 16.45 -23.56 20.73
CA VAL A 499 16.31 -24.84 20.01
C VAL A 499 15.35 -25.78 20.74
N ALA A 500 15.44 -25.87 22.07
CA ALA A 500 14.55 -26.71 22.86
C ALA A 500 13.08 -26.27 22.73
N ASP A 501 12.83 -24.96 22.80
CA ASP A 501 11.49 -24.40 22.61
C ASP A 501 10.95 -24.67 21.21
N LEU A 502 11.73 -24.38 20.16
CA LEU A 502 11.28 -24.60 18.79
C LEU A 502 10.97 -26.07 18.52
N VAL A 503 11.81 -27.00 18.98
CA VAL A 503 11.53 -28.44 18.86
C VAL A 503 10.22 -28.81 19.55
N ARG A 504 10.00 -28.31 20.78
CA ARG A 504 8.74 -28.54 21.52
C ARG A 504 7.52 -28.00 20.77
N TYR A 505 7.56 -26.76 20.30
CA TYR A 505 6.44 -26.15 19.58
C TYR A 505 6.21 -26.77 18.19
N MET A 506 7.26 -27.27 17.53
CA MET A 506 7.13 -28.03 16.29
C MET A 506 6.41 -29.35 16.49
N GLU A 507 6.57 -30.00 17.65
CA GLU A 507 5.84 -31.21 18.02
C GLU A 507 4.38 -30.88 18.36
N LEU A 508 4.15 -29.88 19.22
CA LEU A 508 2.80 -29.44 19.60
C LEU A 508 1.99 -28.96 18.39
N GLY A 509 2.59 -28.21 17.47
CA GLY A 509 1.93 -27.65 16.29
C GLY A 509 1.50 -28.68 15.24
N ARG A 510 1.82 -29.97 15.42
CA ARG A 510 1.29 -31.06 14.58
C ARG A 510 -0.15 -31.42 14.93
N GLU A 511 -0.51 -31.29 16.20
CA GLU A 511 -1.80 -31.73 16.75
C GLU A 511 -2.66 -30.56 17.24
N MET A 512 -2.02 -29.46 17.61
CA MET A 512 -2.68 -28.29 18.19
C MET A 512 -3.08 -27.25 17.13
N PRO A 513 -4.29 -26.67 17.23
CA PRO A 513 -4.69 -25.49 16.46
C PRO A 513 -3.70 -24.33 16.60
N THR A 514 -3.55 -23.52 15.55
CA THR A 514 -2.52 -22.47 15.53
C THR A 514 -2.74 -21.42 16.63
N GLY A 515 -4.00 -21.09 16.92
CA GLY A 515 -4.36 -20.14 17.97
C GLY A 515 -3.98 -20.63 19.37
N GLU A 516 -4.20 -21.92 19.67
CA GLU A 516 -3.83 -22.52 20.94
C GLU A 516 -2.31 -22.57 21.13
N LEU A 517 -1.59 -22.93 20.07
CA LEU A 517 -0.12 -22.96 20.06
C LEU A 517 0.48 -21.58 20.36
N LEU A 518 -0.07 -20.53 19.72
CA LEU A 518 0.38 -19.16 19.96
C LEU A 518 0.04 -18.69 21.39
N TYR A 519 -1.13 -19.07 21.91
CA TYR A 519 -1.51 -18.76 23.28
C TYR A 519 -0.53 -19.40 24.28
N GLN A 520 -0.18 -20.67 24.08
CA GLN A 520 0.81 -21.37 24.90
C GLN A 520 2.17 -20.65 24.87
N PHE A 521 2.61 -20.20 23.68
CA PHE A 521 3.82 -19.41 23.55
C PHE A 521 3.80 -18.10 24.35
N LEU A 522 2.68 -17.38 24.36
CA LEU A 522 2.54 -16.14 25.14
C LEU A 522 2.55 -16.37 26.65
N VAL A 523 2.04 -17.51 27.10
CA VAL A 523 2.08 -17.92 28.50
C VAL A 523 3.51 -18.28 28.90
N ASP A 524 4.14 -19.19 28.15
CA ASP A 524 5.46 -19.73 28.47
C ASP A 524 6.57 -18.67 28.38
N SER A 525 6.44 -17.71 27.46
CA SER A 525 7.37 -16.57 27.33
C SER A 525 7.20 -15.48 28.40
N GLY A 526 6.14 -15.55 29.22
CA GLY A 526 5.83 -14.52 30.23
C GLY A 526 5.23 -13.22 29.66
N TRP A 527 4.99 -13.14 28.36
CA TRP A 527 4.37 -11.97 27.72
C TRP A 527 2.96 -11.70 28.26
N LEU A 528 2.14 -12.74 28.46
CA LEU A 528 0.78 -12.56 28.97
C LEU A 528 0.78 -11.92 30.37
N ALA A 529 1.73 -12.28 31.23
CA ALA A 529 1.88 -11.69 32.56
C ALA A 529 2.30 -10.21 32.48
N ARG A 530 3.17 -9.83 31.53
CA ARG A 530 3.52 -8.42 31.28
C ARG A 530 2.31 -7.61 30.81
N MET A 531 1.52 -8.17 29.90
CA MET A 531 0.31 -7.54 29.35
C MET A 531 -0.74 -7.25 30.43
N SER A 532 -0.88 -8.12 31.43
CA SER A 532 -1.81 -7.91 32.55
C SER A 532 -1.46 -6.72 33.46
N LYS A 533 -0.24 -6.18 33.36
CA LYS A 533 0.25 -5.02 34.12
C LYS A 533 0.32 -3.73 33.28
N ALA A 534 -0.35 -3.69 32.12
CA ALA A 534 -0.34 -2.55 31.21
C ALA A 534 -0.71 -1.25 31.96
N ALA A 535 0.19 -0.26 31.93
CA ALA A 535 0.04 0.99 32.66
C ALA A 535 0.04 2.22 31.73
N THR A 536 0.49 2.06 30.48
CA THR A 536 0.59 3.14 29.49
C THR A 536 -0.31 2.86 28.27
N ALA A 537 -0.70 3.93 27.56
CA ALA A 537 -1.44 3.81 26.30
C ALA A 537 -0.70 2.95 25.25
N ARG A 538 0.63 2.90 25.33
CA ARG A 538 1.47 2.06 24.48
C ARG A 538 1.31 0.57 24.81
N ASP A 539 1.32 0.21 26.09
CA ASP A 539 1.13 -1.17 26.52
C ASP A 539 -0.26 -1.66 26.15
N GLU A 540 -1.28 -0.81 26.31
CA GLU A 540 -2.65 -1.14 25.93
C GLU A 540 -2.80 -1.36 24.41
N ALA A 541 -2.19 -0.49 23.60
CA ALA A 541 -2.16 -0.67 22.14
C ALA A 541 -1.47 -1.98 21.72
N GLU A 542 -0.39 -2.37 22.40
CA GLU A 542 0.30 -3.64 22.19
C GLU A 542 -0.65 -4.83 22.45
N VAL A 543 -1.37 -4.80 23.58
CA VAL A 543 -2.36 -5.84 23.94
C VAL A 543 -3.48 -5.94 22.91
N GLN A 544 -4.01 -4.80 22.47
CA GLN A 544 -5.08 -4.79 21.49
C GLN A 544 -4.59 -5.27 20.11
N ASN A 545 -3.36 -4.94 19.70
CA ASN A 545 -2.75 -5.44 18.48
C ASN A 545 -2.59 -6.96 18.51
N ILE A 546 -2.05 -7.52 19.60
CA ILE A 546 -1.94 -8.98 19.78
C ILE A 546 -3.33 -9.62 19.74
N SER A 547 -4.32 -9.05 20.42
CA SER A 547 -5.70 -9.55 20.42
C SER A 547 -6.35 -9.53 19.02
N LYS A 548 -6.07 -8.49 18.22
CA LYS A 548 -6.50 -8.43 16.81
C LYS A 548 -5.81 -9.52 15.99
N PHE A 549 -4.52 -9.76 16.22
CA PHE A 549 -3.78 -10.82 15.55
C PHE A 549 -4.36 -12.21 15.88
N PHE A 550 -4.75 -12.47 17.13
CA PHE A 550 -5.47 -13.70 17.49
C PHE A 550 -6.79 -13.87 16.76
N ARG A 551 -7.61 -12.82 16.66
CA ARG A 551 -8.86 -12.88 15.90
C ARG A 551 -8.61 -13.25 14.45
N ARG A 552 -7.53 -12.73 13.84
CA ARG A 552 -7.13 -13.12 12.48
C ARG A 552 -6.75 -14.58 12.36
N ILE A 553 -6.04 -15.14 13.34
CA ILE A 553 -5.73 -16.57 13.37
C ILE A 553 -7.02 -17.39 13.43
N LEU A 554 -7.96 -17.00 14.30
CA LEU A 554 -9.25 -17.69 14.46
C LEU A 554 -10.17 -17.57 13.24
N ASP A 555 -10.13 -16.45 12.53
CA ASP A 555 -10.93 -16.28 11.31
C ASP A 555 -10.31 -17.03 10.12
N ALA A 556 -8.98 -17.06 10.04
CA ALA A 556 -8.26 -17.87 9.05
C ALA A 556 -8.49 -19.36 9.28
N SER A 557 -8.49 -19.84 10.53
CA SER A 557 -8.68 -21.26 10.82
C SER A 557 -10.02 -21.80 10.32
N LYS A 558 -11.08 -21.00 10.38
CA LYS A 558 -12.40 -21.34 9.82
C LYS A 558 -12.38 -21.49 8.29
N ALA A 559 -11.44 -20.82 7.61
CA ALA A 559 -11.30 -20.85 6.16
C ALA A 559 -10.34 -21.95 5.68
N LEU A 560 -9.46 -22.44 6.54
CA LEU A 560 -8.47 -23.46 6.21
C LEU A 560 -9.09 -24.86 6.25
N LYS A 561 -8.63 -25.72 5.34
CA LYS A 561 -9.03 -27.14 5.33
C LYS A 561 -8.56 -27.88 6.59
N TYR A 562 -7.38 -27.50 7.09
CA TYR A 562 -6.79 -28.02 8.31
C TYR A 562 -6.24 -26.85 9.12
N ASP A 563 -6.69 -26.71 10.37
CA ASP A 563 -6.15 -25.71 11.29
C ASP A 563 -4.84 -26.24 11.92
N ASN A 564 -3.76 -26.11 11.16
CA ASN A 564 -2.41 -26.34 11.66
C ASN A 564 -1.50 -25.19 11.23
N ILE A 565 -0.40 -25.04 11.96
CA ILE A 565 0.52 -23.91 11.80
C ILE A 565 1.11 -23.80 10.38
N ARG A 566 1.34 -24.92 9.68
CA ARG A 566 1.93 -24.91 8.33
C ARG A 566 0.97 -24.33 7.30
N GLU A 567 -0.27 -24.79 7.29
CA GLU A 567 -1.31 -24.29 6.38
C GLU A 567 -1.65 -22.83 6.72
N PHE A 568 -1.70 -22.49 8.01
CA PHE A 568 -1.93 -21.11 8.44
C PHE A 568 -0.83 -20.16 8.00
N VAL A 569 0.45 -20.47 8.25
CA VAL A 569 1.58 -19.62 7.86
C VAL A 569 1.63 -19.44 6.35
N LYS A 570 1.43 -20.51 5.57
CA LYS A 570 1.35 -20.44 4.11
C LYS A 570 0.24 -19.48 3.63
N HIS A 571 -0.95 -19.56 4.24
CA HIS A 571 -2.06 -18.68 3.91
C HIS A 571 -1.79 -17.22 4.30
N LEU A 572 -1.25 -17.01 5.50
CA LEU A 572 -0.91 -15.69 6.02
C LEU A 572 0.17 -15.00 5.19
N ASP A 573 1.23 -15.72 4.82
CA ASP A 573 2.30 -15.18 3.98
C ASP A 573 1.77 -14.80 2.60
N ALA A 574 0.88 -15.62 2.01
CA ALA A 574 0.23 -15.28 0.75
C ALA A 574 -0.62 -14.01 0.85
N LEU A 575 -1.29 -13.77 1.99
CA LEU A 575 -2.07 -12.56 2.24
C LEU A 575 -1.19 -11.32 2.41
N ILE A 576 -0.11 -11.44 3.19
CA ILE A 576 0.88 -10.38 3.38
C ILE A 576 1.52 -10.00 2.04
N ASP A 577 1.93 -10.99 1.24
CA ASP A 577 2.53 -10.77 -0.08
C ASP A 577 1.53 -10.15 -1.07
N ALA A 578 0.24 -10.46 -0.93
CA ALA A 578 -0.84 -9.81 -1.68
C ALA A 578 -1.12 -8.36 -1.24
N GLY A 579 -0.44 -7.87 -0.19
CA GLY A 579 -0.57 -6.53 0.35
C GLY A 579 -1.65 -6.38 1.42
N GLU A 580 -2.12 -7.48 2.01
CA GLU A 580 -2.95 -7.38 3.21
C GLU A 580 -2.09 -6.92 4.39
N ASP A 581 -2.49 -5.81 5.00
CA ASP A 581 -1.98 -5.42 6.30
C ASP A 581 -3.13 -4.79 7.11
N PRO A 582 -3.74 -5.53 8.05
CA PRO A 582 -4.90 -5.06 8.80
C PRO A 582 -4.60 -3.76 9.54
N ALA A 583 -5.61 -2.90 9.68
CA ALA A 583 -5.46 -1.72 10.52
C ALA A 583 -5.19 -2.11 11.98
N VAL A 584 -4.23 -1.40 12.59
CA VAL A 584 -3.89 -1.52 14.01
C VAL A 584 -5.09 -1.24 14.91
N ALA A 585 -5.05 -1.69 16.15
CA ALA A 585 -6.05 -1.29 17.13
C ALA A 585 -6.06 0.24 17.27
N GLU A 586 -7.24 0.83 17.14
CA GLU A 586 -7.44 2.18 17.62
C GLU A 586 -7.55 2.03 19.13
N ALA A 587 -6.64 2.68 19.87
CA ALA A 587 -6.69 2.69 21.33
C ALA A 587 -8.09 3.15 21.78
N ASP A 588 -8.56 2.62 22.90
CA ASP A 588 -9.91 2.90 23.37
C ASP A 588 -10.07 4.41 23.59
N VAL A 589 -11.23 4.95 23.21
CA VAL A 589 -11.50 6.40 23.15
C VAL A 589 -11.42 7.07 24.54
N GLU A 590 -11.37 6.26 25.59
CA GLU A 590 -11.36 6.71 26.98
C GLU A 590 -10.00 7.28 27.42
N THR A 591 -8.88 6.92 26.79
CA THR A 591 -7.56 7.45 27.17
C THR A 591 -7.33 8.85 26.57
N PRO A 592 -7.11 9.91 27.39
CA PRO A 592 -6.93 11.27 26.88
C PRO A 592 -5.66 11.41 26.03
N ALA A 593 -5.80 11.59 24.72
CA ALA A 593 -4.68 11.67 23.79
C ALA A 593 -4.97 12.55 22.55
N VAL A 594 -3.91 13.16 22.01
CA VAL A 594 -3.94 13.92 20.76
C VAL A 594 -4.16 12.97 19.59
N ARG A 595 -5.11 13.27 18.70
CA ARG A 595 -5.41 12.40 17.56
C ARG A 595 -4.60 12.77 16.33
N VAL A 596 -3.81 11.83 15.82
CA VAL A 596 -3.10 11.97 14.55
C VAL A 596 -3.75 11.05 13.52
N LEU A 597 -4.27 11.60 12.44
CA LEU A 597 -5.00 10.82 11.44
C LEU A 597 -4.94 11.46 10.05
N THR A 598 -5.24 10.67 9.02
CA THR A 598 -5.35 11.23 7.66
C THR A 598 -6.65 12.01 7.50
N VAL A 599 -6.65 13.01 6.60
CA VAL A 599 -7.85 13.80 6.29
C VAL A 599 -9.03 12.91 5.86
N HIS A 600 -8.77 11.82 5.12
CA HIS A 600 -9.80 10.86 4.71
C HIS A 600 -10.47 10.16 5.90
N LYS A 601 -9.70 9.75 6.92
CA LYS A 601 -10.24 9.13 8.14
C LYS A 601 -10.90 10.13 9.07
N ALA A 602 -10.61 11.42 8.91
CA ALA A 602 -11.23 12.48 9.69
C ALA A 602 -12.68 12.77 9.23
N LYS A 603 -13.08 12.32 8.03
CA LYS A 603 -14.45 12.47 7.53
C LYS A 603 -15.43 11.84 8.52
N GLY A 604 -16.49 12.59 8.86
CA GLY A 604 -17.45 12.22 9.90
C GLY A 604 -17.05 12.61 11.34
N LEU A 605 -15.77 12.81 11.63
CA LEU A 605 -15.29 13.27 12.95
C LEU A 605 -15.32 14.81 13.07
N GLU A 606 -15.13 15.29 14.29
CA GLU A 606 -15.14 16.72 14.63
C GLU A 606 -14.32 17.01 15.90
N PHE A 607 -13.42 18.00 15.82
CA PHE A 607 -12.45 18.32 16.86
C PHE A 607 -12.50 19.82 17.21
N PRO A 608 -12.45 20.20 18.49
CA PRO A 608 -12.30 21.61 18.88
C PRO A 608 -11.15 22.32 18.18
N VAL A 609 -9.98 21.68 18.12
CA VAL A 609 -8.75 22.23 17.54
C VAL A 609 -8.19 21.30 16.47
N VAL A 610 -7.87 21.85 15.30
CA VAL A 610 -7.30 21.09 14.17
C VAL A 610 -6.02 21.75 13.66
N PHE A 611 -4.97 20.96 13.53
CA PHE A 611 -3.76 21.27 12.77
C PHE A 611 -3.80 20.53 11.43
N LEU A 612 -3.87 21.27 10.33
CA LEU A 612 -3.71 20.73 8.97
C LEU A 612 -2.26 21.01 8.55
N VAL A 613 -1.46 19.95 8.43
CA VAL A 613 0.01 20.07 8.39
C VAL A 613 0.60 19.70 7.03
N HIS A 614 1.87 20.07 6.81
CA HIS A 614 2.61 19.80 5.56
C HIS A 614 1.97 20.41 4.30
N LEU A 615 1.43 21.62 4.41
CA LEU A 615 0.65 22.26 3.35
C LEU A 615 1.52 22.91 2.27
N VAL A 616 2.20 22.08 1.50
CA VAL A 616 3.08 22.47 0.38
C VAL A 616 2.74 21.78 -0.94
N GLN A 617 3.14 22.42 -2.04
CA GLN A 617 2.99 21.90 -3.39
C GLN A 617 3.69 20.55 -3.57
N GLY A 618 2.94 19.56 -4.06
CA GLY A 618 3.41 18.19 -4.25
C GLY A 618 3.25 17.27 -3.04
N ARG A 619 2.84 17.80 -1.87
CA ARG A 619 2.35 17.00 -0.72
C ARG A 619 0.85 17.15 -0.55
N PHE A 620 0.36 18.39 -0.43
CA PHE A 620 -1.08 18.68 -0.41
C PHE A 620 -1.36 19.97 -1.21
N PRO A 621 -1.72 19.88 -2.51
CA PRO A 621 -2.15 18.69 -3.25
C PRO A 621 -1.04 17.69 -3.58
N THR A 622 -1.43 16.42 -3.61
CA THR A 622 -0.61 15.34 -4.16
C THR A 622 -0.62 15.37 -5.70
N PRO A 623 0.47 14.95 -6.39
CA PRO A 623 0.44 14.79 -7.84
C PRO A 623 -0.51 13.66 -8.26
N LYS A 624 -1.23 13.86 -9.37
CA LYS A 624 -2.10 12.82 -9.96
C LYS A 624 -1.27 11.59 -10.32
N ARG A 625 -1.62 10.43 -9.75
CA ARG A 625 -1.13 9.12 -10.19
C ARG A 625 -2.14 8.53 -11.17
N ARG A 626 -1.67 8.09 -12.34
CA ARG A 626 -2.53 7.38 -13.31
C ARG A 626 -2.69 5.93 -12.89
N ASP A 627 -3.87 5.36 -13.14
CA ASP A 627 -4.10 3.93 -12.97
C ASP A 627 -3.18 3.16 -13.93
N ALA A 628 -2.65 2.02 -13.49
CA ALA A 628 -1.71 1.25 -14.29
C ALA A 628 -2.38 0.62 -15.54
N LEU A 629 -3.69 0.38 -15.46
CA LEU A 629 -4.55 -0.07 -16.55
C LEU A 629 -5.79 0.82 -16.57
N GLU A 630 -6.12 1.39 -17.73
CA GLU A 630 -7.22 2.34 -17.88
C GLU A 630 -8.43 1.70 -18.57
N LEU A 631 -9.62 2.01 -18.06
CA LEU A 631 -10.89 1.65 -18.67
C LEU A 631 -11.12 2.52 -19.93
N PRO A 632 -11.60 1.96 -21.06
CA PRO A 632 -12.00 2.73 -22.23
C PRO A 632 -13.01 3.84 -21.88
N VAL A 633 -12.77 5.04 -22.40
CA VAL A 633 -13.62 6.22 -22.12
C VAL A 633 -15.08 5.98 -22.51
N GLU A 634 -15.32 5.22 -23.58
CA GLU A 634 -16.67 4.88 -24.04
C GLU A 634 -17.47 4.00 -23.06
N LEU A 635 -16.79 3.32 -22.14
CA LEU A 635 -17.44 2.49 -21.12
C LEU A 635 -17.70 3.26 -19.82
N VAL A 636 -17.01 4.37 -19.60
CA VAL A 636 -17.22 5.22 -18.41
C VAL A 636 -18.58 5.89 -18.53
N LYS A 637 -19.51 5.55 -17.63
CA LYS A 637 -20.85 6.13 -17.59
C LYS A 637 -20.89 7.38 -16.72
N ASP A 638 -19.95 7.49 -15.78
CA ASP A 638 -19.78 8.71 -14.99
C ASP A 638 -19.35 9.91 -15.86
N LEU A 639 -20.06 11.03 -15.71
CA LEU A 639 -19.71 12.29 -16.35
C LEU A 639 -18.53 12.94 -15.62
N LEU A 640 -17.36 12.98 -16.26
CA LEU A 640 -16.20 13.67 -15.72
C LEU A 640 -16.41 15.20 -15.73
N PRO A 641 -16.15 15.91 -14.61
CA PRO A 641 -16.16 17.36 -14.55
C PRO A 641 -15.16 18.01 -15.52
N ALA A 642 -15.38 19.30 -15.82
CA ALA A 642 -14.49 20.05 -16.71
C ALA A 642 -13.17 20.43 -16.01
N GLY A 643 -12.05 20.40 -16.73
CA GLY A 643 -10.74 20.83 -16.22
C GLY A 643 -9.99 19.77 -15.40
N ASP A 644 -9.15 20.21 -14.45
CA ASP A 644 -8.34 19.29 -13.63
C ASP A 644 -9.15 18.75 -12.44
N PHE A 645 -9.87 17.66 -12.70
CA PHE A 645 -10.65 16.94 -11.70
C PHE A 645 -9.82 16.51 -10.47
N HIS A 646 -8.55 16.13 -10.65
CA HIS A 646 -7.72 15.68 -9.53
C HIS A 646 -7.46 16.84 -8.56
N ALA A 647 -7.15 18.02 -9.09
CA ALA A 647 -7.05 19.22 -8.28
C ALA A 647 -8.37 19.58 -7.60
N GLN A 648 -9.51 19.40 -8.27
CA GLN A 648 -10.83 19.64 -7.67
C GLN A 648 -11.11 18.69 -6.49
N GLU A 649 -10.79 17.40 -6.63
CA GLU A 649 -10.93 16.41 -5.54
C GLU A 649 -9.98 16.72 -4.38
N GLU A 650 -8.72 17.05 -4.64
CA GLU A 650 -7.78 17.44 -3.58
C GLU A 650 -8.23 18.73 -2.86
N ARG A 651 -8.91 19.67 -3.55
CA ARG A 651 -9.56 20.82 -2.89
C ARG A 651 -10.72 20.40 -1.99
N ARG A 652 -11.58 19.47 -2.44
CA ARG A 652 -12.66 18.90 -1.60
C ARG A 652 -12.09 18.22 -0.36
N LEU A 653 -10.97 17.51 -0.50
CA LEU A 653 -10.28 16.91 0.63
C LEU A 653 -9.76 17.96 1.62
N PHE A 654 -9.16 19.05 1.12
CA PHE A 654 -8.73 20.16 1.97
C PHE A 654 -9.91 20.84 2.68
N TYR A 655 -11.02 21.09 1.96
CA TYR A 655 -12.29 21.57 2.52
C TYR A 655 -12.82 20.67 3.65
N VAL A 656 -12.80 19.34 3.44
CA VAL A 656 -13.18 18.37 4.48
C VAL A 656 -12.28 18.52 5.71
N GLY A 657 -10.96 18.66 5.53
CA GLY A 657 -9.99 18.87 6.60
C GLY A 657 -10.26 20.13 7.42
N MET A 658 -10.50 21.27 6.76
CA MET A 658 -10.83 22.54 7.42
C MET A 658 -12.13 22.43 8.25
N THR A 659 -13.17 21.83 7.67
CA THR A 659 -14.49 21.70 8.30
C THR A 659 -14.59 20.63 9.40
N ARG A 660 -13.45 20.01 9.77
CA ARG A 660 -13.36 19.18 10.98
C ARG A 660 -13.18 20.02 12.24
N ALA A 661 -12.63 21.23 12.10
CA ALA A 661 -12.38 22.16 13.19
C ALA A 661 -13.70 22.79 13.69
N ARG A 662 -13.90 22.83 15.00
CA ARG A 662 -15.03 23.55 15.62
C ARG A 662 -14.65 24.98 15.99
N ARG A 663 -13.49 25.19 16.61
CA ARG A 663 -13.09 26.48 17.21
C ARG A 663 -11.82 27.07 16.62
N GLU A 664 -10.75 26.27 16.54
CA GLU A 664 -9.44 26.74 16.09
C GLU A 664 -8.91 25.88 14.94
N LEU A 665 -8.43 26.54 13.88
CA LEU A 665 -7.83 25.91 12.70
C LEU A 665 -6.44 26.50 12.46
N PHE A 666 -5.44 25.64 12.48
CA PHE A 666 -4.05 25.96 12.16
C PHE A 666 -3.67 25.28 10.85
N LEU A 667 -3.22 26.05 9.88
CA LEU A 667 -2.65 25.61 8.62
C LEU A 667 -1.12 25.75 8.75
N THR A 668 -0.35 24.67 8.58
CA THR A 668 1.12 24.73 8.75
C THR A 668 1.86 24.26 7.51
N SER A 669 3.01 24.86 7.24
CA SER A 669 3.90 24.43 6.16
C SER A 669 5.34 24.84 6.39
N ALA A 670 6.32 23.99 6.06
CA ALA A 670 7.73 24.38 5.97
C ALA A 670 8.21 24.73 4.53
N ARG A 671 9.40 25.34 4.41
CA ARG A 671 10.10 25.58 3.14
C ARG A 671 10.91 24.37 2.68
N ASP A 672 11.61 23.72 3.61
CA ASP A 672 12.43 22.54 3.35
C ASP A 672 11.91 21.28 4.09
N TYR A 673 11.86 20.17 3.35
CA TYR A 673 11.42 18.84 3.81
C TYR A 673 12.48 17.76 3.55
N GLY A 674 13.75 18.12 3.33
CA GLY A 674 14.84 17.16 3.15
C GLY A 674 14.91 16.54 1.75
N GLY A 675 14.71 17.34 0.71
CA GLY A 675 14.80 16.89 -0.70
C GLY A 675 15.63 17.82 -1.57
N ALA A 676 15.87 17.44 -2.84
CA ALA A 676 16.75 18.19 -3.76
C ALA A 676 16.28 19.62 -4.11
N ARG A 677 15.04 20.00 -3.77
CA ARG A 677 14.46 21.32 -4.06
C ARG A 677 13.54 21.76 -2.93
N GLU A 678 13.60 23.05 -2.61
CA GLU A 678 12.66 23.74 -1.73
C GLU A 678 11.22 23.66 -2.25
N ARG A 679 10.26 23.72 -1.33
CA ARG A 679 8.83 23.58 -1.64
C ARG A 679 8.10 24.90 -1.44
N LYS A 680 7.18 25.19 -2.36
CA LYS A 680 6.29 26.35 -2.28
C LYS A 680 5.06 26.00 -1.43
N VAL A 681 4.52 27.00 -0.74
CA VAL A 681 3.25 26.88 0.00
C VAL A 681 2.15 26.40 -0.94
N SER A 682 1.27 25.55 -0.39
CA SER A 682 0.12 25.02 -1.13
C SER A 682 -0.77 26.15 -1.65
N GLN A 683 -1.22 26.02 -2.91
CA GLN A 683 -2.20 26.94 -3.48
C GLN A 683 -3.50 26.95 -2.66
N PHE A 684 -3.85 25.84 -2.00
CA PHE A 684 -5.09 25.75 -1.22
C PHE A 684 -5.06 26.62 0.04
N VAL A 685 -3.88 26.81 0.65
CA VAL A 685 -3.72 27.76 1.76
C VAL A 685 -3.94 29.19 1.27
N LEU A 686 -3.36 29.53 0.10
CA LEU A 686 -3.50 30.85 -0.50
C LEU A 686 -4.96 31.14 -0.90
N GLU A 687 -5.63 30.17 -1.52
CA GLU A 687 -7.06 30.22 -1.90
C GLU A 687 -7.97 30.34 -0.67
N ALA A 688 -7.72 29.57 0.40
CA ALA A 688 -8.55 29.59 1.61
C ALA A 688 -8.44 30.89 2.42
N LEU A 689 -7.25 31.49 2.46
CA LEU A 689 -6.96 32.68 3.27
C LEU A 689 -6.95 33.99 2.46
N ASP A 690 -7.11 33.94 1.13
CA ASP A 690 -6.97 35.07 0.21
C ASP A 690 -5.61 35.78 0.34
N LEU A 691 -4.55 34.96 0.39
CA LEU A 691 -3.18 35.43 0.52
C LEU A 691 -2.54 35.61 -0.87
N SER A 692 -1.72 36.66 -1.03
CA SER A 692 -0.90 36.81 -2.24
C SER A 692 0.17 35.71 -2.31
N LYS A 693 0.66 35.41 -3.53
CA LYS A 693 1.71 34.39 -3.73
C LYS A 693 3.01 34.67 -2.97
N ASP A 694 3.23 35.94 -2.60
CA ASP A 694 4.42 36.41 -1.88
C ASP A 694 4.18 36.63 -0.37
N ALA A 695 2.98 36.31 0.14
CA ALA A 695 2.60 36.56 1.52
C ALA A 695 3.28 35.62 2.53
N ALA A 696 3.79 34.47 2.09
CA ALA A 696 4.44 33.48 2.95
C ALA A 696 5.83 33.96 3.36
N ARG A 697 5.93 34.61 4.53
CA ARG A 697 7.21 34.85 5.20
C ARG A 697 7.41 33.79 6.28
N PRO A 698 8.61 33.18 6.38
CA PRO A 698 8.88 32.22 7.43
C PRO A 698 8.71 32.86 8.81
N PHE A 699 8.05 32.13 9.70
CA PHE A 699 7.89 32.42 11.10
C PHE A 699 9.29 32.44 11.72
N LYS A 700 9.71 33.61 12.20
CA LYS A 700 11.03 33.77 12.80
C LYS A 700 11.06 33.11 14.17
N ALA A 701 11.70 31.94 14.26
CA ALA A 701 12.17 31.40 15.53
C ALA A 701 13.11 32.42 16.21
N ARG A 702 13.17 32.43 17.55
CA ARG A 702 14.11 33.29 18.27
C ARG A 702 15.53 32.84 17.93
N ALA A 703 16.47 33.76 17.72
CA ALA A 703 17.86 33.53 17.31
C ALA A 703 18.68 32.56 18.21
N VAL A 704 18.09 32.09 19.32
CA VAL A 704 18.66 31.09 20.23
C VAL A 704 18.33 29.66 19.76
N GLU A 705 17.17 29.42 19.14
CA GLU A 705 16.78 28.10 18.60
C GLU A 705 17.52 27.74 17.30
N GLU A 706 17.94 28.74 16.50
CA GLU A 706 18.82 28.50 15.33
C GLU A 706 20.17 27.90 15.75
N LEU A 707 20.67 28.22 16.94
CA LEU A 707 21.93 27.69 17.47
C LEU A 707 21.76 26.28 18.07
N GLU A 708 20.58 25.97 18.63
CA GLU A 708 20.24 24.63 19.14
C GLU A 708 19.93 23.64 18.00
N GLY A 709 19.48 24.10 16.83
CA GLY A 709 19.29 23.26 15.64
C GLY A 709 20.60 22.74 15.01
N PHE A 710 21.75 23.31 15.38
CA PHE A 710 23.08 22.77 15.05
C PHE A 710 23.62 21.82 16.12
N ALA A 711 22.88 21.59 17.22
CA ALA A 711 23.25 20.56 18.18
C ALA A 711 23.08 19.19 17.50
N PRO A 712 24.13 18.34 17.45
CA PRO A 712 24.01 17.01 16.90
C PRO A 712 22.92 16.27 17.67
N PRO A 713 22.03 15.52 16.98
CA PRO A 713 21.00 14.74 17.67
C PRO A 713 21.67 13.81 18.68
N PRO A 714 21.04 13.54 19.84
CA PRO A 714 21.53 12.50 20.73
C PRO A 714 21.55 11.20 19.94
N VAL A 715 22.75 10.72 19.65
CA VAL A 715 22.98 9.41 19.06
C VAL A 715 22.36 8.43 20.05
N ALA A 716 21.26 7.79 19.64
CA ALA A 716 20.86 6.56 20.28
C ALA A 716 22.06 5.63 20.13
N VAL A 717 22.74 5.39 21.26
CA VAL A 717 23.86 4.46 21.34
C VAL A 717 23.23 3.07 21.21
N ASP A 718 22.96 2.66 19.97
CA ASP A 718 23.05 1.25 19.60
C ASP A 718 24.52 0.88 19.85
N ASP A 719 24.81 -0.28 20.43
CA ASP A 719 26.17 -0.74 20.76
C ASP A 719 27.02 -0.82 19.48
N THR A 720 27.58 0.30 19.04
CA THR A 720 28.40 0.38 17.86
C THR A 720 29.81 -0.02 18.25
N LEU A 721 30.13 -1.29 17.97
CA LEU A 721 31.28 -1.67 17.18
C LEU A 721 32.13 -0.43 16.74
N ALA A 722 33.35 -0.25 17.27
CA ALA A 722 34.22 0.91 17.03
C ALA A 722 34.53 1.16 15.52
N PRO A 723 34.63 2.41 15.04
CA PRO A 723 34.94 2.68 13.63
C PRO A 723 36.29 2.09 13.23
N MET A 724 36.41 1.67 11.96
CA MET A 724 37.67 1.15 11.42
C MET A 724 38.69 2.28 11.29
N ALA A 725 39.97 1.97 11.49
CA ALA A 725 41.03 2.95 11.31
C ALA A 725 41.09 3.42 9.84
N ALA A 726 41.48 4.68 9.61
CA ALA A 726 41.46 5.28 8.27
C ALA A 726 42.46 4.61 7.30
N ASP A 727 43.49 3.97 7.84
CA ASP A 727 44.59 3.29 7.16
C ASP A 727 44.40 1.78 7.02
N GLU A 728 43.40 1.18 7.68
CA GLU A 728 43.11 -0.25 7.57
C GLU A 728 42.65 -0.60 6.14
N GLU A 729 43.17 -1.65 5.51
CA GLU A 729 42.80 -2.01 4.14
C GLU A 729 41.35 -2.52 4.09
N LEU A 730 40.43 -1.77 3.46
CA LEU A 730 39.04 -2.19 3.31
C LEU A 730 38.85 -2.90 1.96
N LEU A 731 38.58 -4.21 2.01
CA LEU A 731 38.30 -5.00 0.81
C LEU A 731 36.80 -4.91 0.46
N ILE A 732 36.49 -4.34 -0.71
CA ILE A 732 35.11 -4.17 -1.21
C ILE A 732 34.93 -4.72 -2.62
N SER A 733 33.73 -5.20 -2.92
CA SER A 733 33.29 -5.65 -4.24
C SER A 733 32.24 -4.71 -4.84
N HIS A 734 31.98 -4.81 -6.14
CA HIS A 734 30.92 -4.03 -6.78
C HIS A 734 29.56 -4.22 -6.10
N LYS A 735 29.23 -5.47 -5.71
CA LYS A 735 27.98 -5.82 -5.03
C LYS A 735 27.87 -5.15 -3.66
N GLN A 736 28.98 -5.05 -2.93
CA GLN A 736 29.02 -4.36 -1.63
C GLN A 736 28.79 -2.85 -1.78
N VAL A 737 29.37 -2.23 -2.81
CA VAL A 737 29.14 -0.81 -3.11
C VAL A 737 27.67 -0.58 -3.49
N ASP A 738 27.13 -1.41 -4.38
CA ASP A 738 25.72 -1.33 -4.82
C ASP A 738 24.73 -1.56 -3.68
N ASP A 739 24.97 -2.57 -2.82
CA ASP A 739 24.12 -2.84 -1.65
C ASP A 739 24.12 -1.66 -0.67
N TYR A 740 25.28 -1.03 -0.42
CA TYR A 740 25.40 0.12 0.47
C TYR A 740 24.73 1.37 -0.10
N GLN A 741 24.94 1.66 -1.39
CA GLN A 741 24.29 2.79 -2.07
C GLN A 741 22.78 2.62 -2.19
N THR A 742 22.30 1.38 -2.35
CA THR A 742 20.87 1.08 -2.32
C THR A 742 20.29 1.35 -0.94
N CYS A 743 20.91 0.81 0.11
CA CYS A 743 20.57 1.09 1.50
C CYS A 743 21.68 0.61 2.47
N PRO A 744 22.24 1.48 3.32
CA PRO A 744 23.27 1.08 4.30
C PRO A 744 22.81 -0.03 5.26
N LEU A 745 21.53 -0.05 5.65
CA LEU A 745 20.97 -1.14 6.46
C LEU A 745 20.91 -2.48 5.70
N LYS A 746 20.66 -2.45 4.38
CA LYS A 746 20.77 -3.65 3.52
C LYS A 746 22.20 -4.18 3.54
N TYR A 747 23.20 -3.30 3.46
CA TYR A 747 24.60 -3.70 3.61
C TYR A 747 24.87 -4.36 4.96
N ARG A 748 24.38 -3.78 6.07
CA ARG A 748 24.50 -4.37 7.42
C ARG A 748 23.89 -5.77 7.45
N TYR A 749 22.69 -5.98 6.91
CA TYR A 749 22.09 -7.33 6.88
C TYR A 749 22.86 -8.34 6.02
N VAL A 750 23.26 -7.96 4.80
CA VAL A 750 23.92 -8.89 3.85
C VAL A 750 25.35 -9.21 4.28
N HIS A 751 26.15 -8.18 4.58
CA HIS A 751 27.61 -8.31 4.62
C HIS A 751 28.16 -8.38 6.04
N LEU A 752 27.48 -7.76 7.01
CA LEU A 752 27.90 -7.76 8.42
C LEU A 752 27.18 -8.83 9.23
N LEU A 753 25.85 -8.77 9.27
CA LEU A 753 25.02 -9.68 10.06
C LEU A 753 24.84 -11.04 9.39
N ARG A 754 25.10 -11.12 8.07
CA ARG A 754 25.00 -12.34 7.26
C ARG A 754 23.63 -13.00 7.37
N VAL A 755 22.58 -12.17 7.39
CA VAL A 755 21.20 -12.67 7.45
C VAL A 755 20.93 -13.50 6.19
N PRO A 756 20.55 -14.79 6.30
CA PRO A 756 20.33 -15.65 5.14
C PRO A 756 19.17 -15.15 4.26
N ILE A 757 19.13 -15.47 2.96
CA ILE A 757 18.02 -15.14 2.05
C ILE A 757 17.43 -16.41 1.43
N LEU A 758 16.10 -16.51 1.37
CA LEU A 758 15.39 -17.53 0.58
C LEU A 758 15.67 -17.36 -0.92
N ARG A 759 16.07 -18.43 -1.62
CA ARG A 759 16.38 -18.39 -3.05
C ARG A 759 15.10 -18.20 -3.88
N HIS A 760 14.84 -16.98 -4.35
CA HIS A 760 13.73 -16.64 -5.26
C HIS A 760 13.95 -17.23 -6.66
N HIS A 761 12.88 -17.62 -7.38
CA HIS A 761 13.00 -18.25 -8.71
C HIS A 761 13.82 -17.45 -9.72
N THR A 762 13.76 -16.11 -9.68
CA THR A 762 14.56 -15.25 -10.58
C THR A 762 16.06 -15.41 -10.38
N VAL A 763 16.49 -15.62 -9.13
CA VAL A 763 17.90 -15.86 -8.78
C VAL A 763 18.32 -17.26 -9.21
N VAL A 764 17.47 -18.26 -8.98
CA VAL A 764 17.70 -19.65 -9.41
C VAL A 764 17.82 -19.73 -10.93
N TYR A 765 16.86 -19.15 -11.65
CA TYR A 765 16.87 -19.10 -13.10
C TYR A 765 18.11 -18.35 -13.62
N GLY A 766 18.37 -17.16 -13.10
CA GLY A 766 19.51 -16.34 -13.52
C GLY A 766 20.85 -17.03 -13.32
N SER A 767 21.08 -17.59 -12.13
CA SER A 767 22.31 -18.34 -11.82
C SER A 767 22.46 -19.61 -12.66
N THR A 768 21.37 -20.32 -12.96
CA THR A 768 21.40 -21.51 -13.82
C THR A 768 21.82 -21.14 -15.24
N ILE A 769 21.20 -20.10 -15.83
CA ILE A 769 21.56 -19.63 -17.17
C ILE A 769 23.01 -19.15 -17.22
N HIS A 770 23.46 -18.35 -16.25
CA HIS A 770 24.86 -17.91 -16.16
C HIS A 770 25.84 -19.09 -16.08
N ALA A 771 25.56 -20.08 -15.24
CA ALA A 771 26.43 -21.25 -15.07
C ALA A 771 26.50 -22.14 -16.33
N VAL A 772 25.47 -22.10 -17.19
CA VAL A 772 25.44 -22.82 -18.48
C VAL A 772 26.16 -22.02 -19.57
N VAL A 773 25.98 -20.70 -19.60
CA VAL A 773 26.75 -19.79 -20.48
C VAL A 773 28.24 -19.86 -20.16
N GLU A 774 28.60 -19.80 -18.88
CA GLU A 774 29.98 -19.96 -18.40
C GLU A 774 30.57 -21.31 -18.85
N PHE A 775 29.80 -22.40 -18.70
CA PHE A 775 30.22 -23.73 -19.15
C PHE A 775 30.53 -23.77 -20.66
N TYR A 776 29.63 -23.22 -21.49
CA TYR A 776 29.82 -23.15 -22.94
C TYR A 776 31.05 -22.33 -23.32
N LEU A 777 31.17 -21.14 -22.73
CA LEU A 777 32.23 -20.18 -23.00
C LEU A 777 33.62 -20.71 -22.59
N LYS A 778 33.74 -21.34 -21.42
CA LYS A 778 35.01 -21.96 -20.98
C LYS A 778 35.48 -23.05 -21.92
N ARG A 779 34.57 -23.97 -22.30
CA ARG A 779 34.90 -25.03 -23.27
C ARG A 779 35.34 -24.45 -24.61
N ARG A 780 34.73 -23.36 -25.06
CA ARG A 780 35.11 -22.68 -26.30
C ARG A 780 36.52 -22.08 -26.24
N VAL A 781 36.93 -21.50 -25.09
CA VAL A 781 38.32 -21.02 -24.90
C VAL A 781 39.32 -22.17 -24.93
N GLU A 782 38.98 -23.30 -24.31
CA GLU A 782 39.79 -24.52 -24.30
C GLU A 782 39.87 -25.21 -25.68
N GLY A 783 39.04 -24.79 -26.65
CA GLY A 783 38.96 -25.38 -27.99
C GLY A 783 38.03 -26.59 -28.09
N ASN A 784 37.21 -26.84 -27.07
CA ASN A 784 36.22 -27.90 -27.04
C ASN A 784 34.91 -27.44 -27.69
N TYR A 785 34.43 -28.20 -28.68
CA TYR A 785 33.09 -27.99 -29.25
C TYR A 785 32.00 -28.45 -28.27
N THR A 786 30.93 -27.67 -28.15
CA THR A 786 29.75 -28.01 -27.32
C THR A 786 28.54 -27.99 -28.22
N SER A 787 27.93 -29.15 -28.45
CA SER A 787 26.70 -29.26 -29.25
C SER A 787 25.52 -28.60 -28.52
N LEU A 788 24.46 -28.24 -29.26
CA LEU A 788 23.23 -27.72 -28.65
C LEU A 788 22.62 -28.73 -27.65
N GLU A 789 22.71 -30.03 -27.95
CA GLU A 789 22.23 -31.10 -27.08
C GLU A 789 23.02 -31.15 -25.76
N ASP A 790 24.36 -31.06 -25.82
CA ASP A 790 25.21 -31.02 -24.62
C ASP A 790 24.96 -29.78 -23.76
N LEU A 791 24.73 -28.63 -24.40
CA LEU A 791 24.41 -27.37 -23.71
C LEU A 791 23.08 -27.49 -22.94
N LEU A 792 22.05 -28.02 -23.59
CA LEU A 792 20.73 -28.20 -22.98
C LEU A 792 20.74 -29.31 -21.92
N ALA A 793 21.57 -30.35 -22.09
CA ALA A 793 21.78 -31.38 -21.07
C ALA A 793 22.51 -30.85 -19.82
N GLU A 794 23.44 -29.91 -19.99
CA GLU A 794 24.04 -29.17 -18.86
C GLU A 794 23.01 -28.29 -18.15
N TYR A 795 22.14 -27.61 -18.91
CA TYR A 795 21.04 -26.83 -18.35
C TYR A 795 20.08 -27.69 -17.52
N ASP A 796 19.66 -28.85 -18.04
CA ASP A 796 18.77 -29.76 -17.31
C ASP A 796 19.43 -30.32 -16.03
N ARG A 797 20.76 -30.55 -16.03
CA ARG A 797 21.49 -30.99 -14.84
C ARG A 797 21.63 -29.91 -13.76
N LYS A 798 21.79 -28.64 -14.17
CA LYS A 798 21.95 -27.50 -13.26
C LYS A 798 20.62 -26.90 -12.79
N TRP A 799 19.51 -27.27 -13.43
CA TRP A 799 18.18 -26.76 -13.08
C TRP A 799 17.75 -27.19 -11.68
N LEU A 800 17.38 -26.21 -10.86
CA LEU A 800 16.86 -26.44 -9.51
C LEU A 800 15.36 -26.15 -9.47
N ASN A 801 14.57 -27.12 -8.98
CA ASN A 801 13.11 -26.99 -8.84
C ASN A 801 12.73 -26.27 -7.53
N GLN A 802 13.31 -25.09 -7.28
CA GLN A 802 13.11 -24.35 -6.03
C GLN A 802 12.72 -22.90 -6.29
N GLY A 803 11.80 -22.38 -5.46
CA GLY A 803 11.42 -20.97 -5.45
C GLY A 803 10.35 -20.54 -6.48
N PHE A 804 9.79 -21.47 -7.26
CA PHE A 804 8.73 -21.20 -8.25
C PHE A 804 7.34 -21.14 -7.62
N LEU A 805 6.47 -20.30 -8.18
CA LEU A 805 5.09 -20.08 -7.71
C LEU A 805 4.20 -21.33 -7.86
N THR A 806 4.24 -21.96 -9.03
CA THR A 806 3.47 -23.18 -9.36
C THR A 806 4.32 -24.09 -10.26
N TRP A 807 3.86 -25.32 -10.45
CA TRP A 807 4.51 -26.26 -11.37
C TRP A 807 4.44 -25.75 -12.82
N GLU A 808 3.33 -25.14 -13.23
CA GLU A 808 3.17 -24.53 -14.55
C GLU A 808 4.13 -23.35 -14.75
N HIS A 809 4.33 -22.53 -13.72
CA HIS A 809 5.33 -21.46 -13.76
C HIS A 809 6.74 -22.02 -13.91
N GLN A 810 7.07 -23.08 -13.17
CA GLN A 810 8.35 -23.75 -13.29
C GLN A 810 8.58 -24.26 -14.71
N GLU A 811 7.62 -24.98 -15.30
CA GLU A 811 7.74 -25.54 -16.65
C GLU A 811 7.84 -24.43 -17.71
N ALA A 812 7.02 -23.39 -17.61
CA ALA A 812 7.08 -22.23 -18.50
C ALA A 812 8.46 -21.54 -18.44
N ARG A 813 9.01 -21.35 -17.24
CA ARG A 813 10.36 -20.79 -17.05
C ARG A 813 11.44 -21.72 -17.57
N LYS A 814 11.32 -23.02 -17.33
CA LYS A 814 12.27 -24.01 -17.82
C LYS A 814 12.33 -23.99 -19.35
N LEU A 815 11.17 -23.98 -20.01
CA LEU A 815 11.05 -23.88 -21.47
C LEU A 815 11.63 -22.57 -22.01
N ALA A 816 11.28 -21.42 -21.41
CA ALA A 816 11.83 -20.13 -21.80
C ALA A 816 13.37 -20.09 -21.74
N GLY A 817 13.96 -20.68 -20.69
CA GLY A 817 15.42 -20.81 -20.58
C GLY A 817 16.03 -21.68 -21.66
N ARG A 818 15.39 -22.79 -22.06
CA ARG A 818 15.84 -23.63 -23.20
C ARG A 818 15.82 -22.86 -24.51
N GLU A 819 14.76 -22.10 -24.76
CA GLU A 819 14.65 -21.28 -25.96
C GLU A 819 15.71 -20.17 -25.98
N ALA A 820 15.91 -19.51 -24.84
CA ALA A 820 16.92 -18.46 -24.69
C ALA A 820 18.34 -18.99 -24.92
N LEU A 821 18.68 -20.15 -24.35
CA LEU A 821 19.97 -20.82 -24.55
C LEU A 821 20.15 -21.33 -25.98
N THR A 822 19.10 -21.83 -26.63
CA THR A 822 19.13 -22.22 -28.04
C THR A 822 19.48 -21.03 -28.93
N ARG A 823 18.82 -19.89 -28.72
CA ARG A 823 19.11 -18.65 -29.46
C ARG A 823 20.52 -18.13 -29.18
N PHE A 824 20.96 -18.16 -27.92
CA PHE A 824 22.34 -17.82 -27.52
C PHE A 824 23.37 -18.68 -28.26
N TRP A 825 23.17 -20.01 -28.28
CA TRP A 825 24.06 -20.94 -28.96
C TRP A 825 24.18 -20.63 -30.46
N HIS A 826 23.04 -20.43 -31.15
CA HIS A 826 23.05 -20.08 -32.57
C HIS A 826 23.79 -18.78 -32.87
N GLN A 827 23.65 -17.76 -32.03
CA GLN A 827 24.37 -16.49 -32.19
C GLN A 827 25.87 -16.64 -31.97
N GLU A 828 26.27 -17.34 -30.91
CA GLU A 828 27.67 -17.55 -30.61
C GLU A 828 28.36 -18.39 -31.69
N GLU A 829 27.69 -19.43 -32.21
CA GLU A 829 28.19 -20.22 -33.34
C GLU A 829 28.27 -19.38 -34.62
N ALA A 830 27.25 -18.57 -34.93
CA ALA A 830 27.26 -17.69 -36.10
C ALA A 830 28.34 -16.61 -36.05
N ALA A 831 28.62 -16.06 -34.86
CA ALA A 831 29.67 -15.06 -34.68
C ALA A 831 31.08 -15.65 -34.84
N GLY A 832 31.28 -16.91 -34.45
CA GLY A 832 32.57 -17.60 -34.57
C GLY A 832 33.70 -17.01 -33.71
N ILE A 833 33.42 -16.04 -32.84
CA ILE A 833 34.42 -15.32 -32.04
C ILE A 833 34.88 -16.21 -30.90
N LYS A 834 36.20 -16.45 -30.82
CA LYS A 834 36.82 -17.07 -29.65
C LYS A 834 37.12 -15.97 -28.60
N PRO A 835 36.52 -16.03 -27.40
CA PRO A 835 36.75 -15.01 -26.38
C PRO A 835 38.20 -15.00 -25.91
N THR A 836 38.73 -13.83 -25.56
CA THR A 836 40.11 -13.70 -25.05
C THR A 836 40.22 -14.14 -23.60
N HIS A 837 39.28 -13.67 -22.78
CA HIS A 837 39.20 -14.00 -21.36
C HIS A 837 37.77 -14.26 -20.93
N ILE A 838 37.56 -15.26 -20.06
CA ILE A 838 36.29 -15.55 -19.39
C ILE A 838 36.57 -15.72 -17.91
N GLU A 839 35.66 -15.20 -17.07
CA GLU A 839 35.76 -15.27 -15.61
C GLU A 839 37.09 -14.73 -15.06
N LYS A 840 37.64 -13.68 -15.68
CA LYS A 840 38.94 -13.09 -15.30
C LYS A 840 38.79 -12.22 -14.06
N ASP A 841 39.42 -12.63 -12.96
CA ASP A 841 39.45 -11.85 -11.71
C ASP A 841 40.28 -10.56 -11.89
N PHE A 842 39.87 -9.50 -11.20
CA PHE A 842 40.60 -8.23 -11.13
C PHE A 842 40.62 -7.69 -9.70
N ALA A 843 41.67 -6.92 -9.39
CA ALA A 843 41.74 -6.12 -8.17
C ALA A 843 42.52 -4.83 -8.42
N PHE A 844 42.03 -3.72 -7.88
CA PHE A 844 42.69 -2.41 -7.93
C PHE A 844 42.48 -1.64 -6.63
N SER A 845 43.30 -0.62 -6.39
CA SER A 845 43.25 0.19 -5.17
C SER A 845 42.71 1.58 -5.45
N VAL A 846 41.82 2.07 -4.58
CA VAL A 846 41.33 3.44 -4.55
C VAL A 846 41.65 4.02 -3.17
N GLY A 847 42.82 4.65 -3.04
CA GLY A 847 43.36 5.04 -1.73
C GLY A 847 43.65 3.80 -0.88
N ALA A 848 43.14 3.76 0.36
CA ALA A 848 43.25 2.63 1.28
C ALA A 848 42.18 1.52 1.05
N ASN A 849 41.38 1.62 0.00
CA ASN A 849 40.30 0.67 -0.29
C ASN A 849 40.70 -0.22 -1.47
N ARG A 850 40.63 -1.55 -1.29
CA ARG A 850 40.92 -2.51 -2.35
C ARG A 850 39.62 -3.03 -2.95
N VAL A 851 39.41 -2.74 -4.23
CA VAL A 851 38.24 -3.18 -4.98
C VAL A 851 38.57 -4.50 -5.67
N ARG A 852 37.70 -5.51 -5.52
CA ARG A 852 37.80 -6.81 -6.22
C ARG A 852 36.56 -7.11 -7.05
N GLY A 853 36.74 -7.83 -8.13
CA GLY A 853 35.65 -8.32 -8.98
C GLY A 853 36.13 -9.31 -10.03
N ARG A 854 35.25 -9.63 -10.96
CA ARG A 854 35.50 -10.58 -12.03
C ARG A 854 34.78 -10.13 -13.30
N PHE A 855 35.44 -10.21 -14.45
CA PHE A 855 34.82 -10.01 -15.76
C PHE A 855 34.20 -11.32 -16.26
N ASP A 856 32.93 -11.30 -16.68
CA ASP A 856 32.29 -12.47 -17.29
C ASP A 856 33.00 -12.86 -18.60
N ARG A 857 33.14 -11.90 -19.52
CA ARG A 857 33.85 -12.07 -20.80
C ARG A 857 34.57 -10.79 -21.24
N VAL A 858 35.76 -10.95 -21.78
CA VAL A 858 36.52 -9.89 -22.45
C VAL A 858 36.97 -10.40 -23.82
N ASP A 859 36.62 -9.63 -24.85
CA ASP A 859 37.05 -9.84 -26.22
C ASP A 859 38.05 -8.74 -26.59
N GLU A 860 39.25 -9.10 -27.04
CA GLU A 860 40.30 -8.16 -27.44
C GLU A 860 40.56 -8.27 -28.94
N ASP A 861 40.54 -7.13 -29.64
CA ASP A 861 40.90 -7.02 -31.05
C ASP A 861 41.96 -5.93 -31.28
N LEU A 862 42.20 -5.58 -32.56
CA LEU A 862 43.17 -4.53 -32.93
C LEU A 862 42.75 -3.11 -32.50
N LEU A 863 41.47 -2.89 -32.18
CA LEU A 863 40.90 -1.60 -31.81
C LEU A 863 40.80 -1.42 -30.28
N GLY A 864 40.69 -2.50 -29.52
CA GLY A 864 40.75 -2.49 -28.06
C GLY A 864 39.97 -3.64 -27.42
N ALA A 865 39.74 -3.53 -26.11
CA ALA A 865 38.98 -4.51 -25.35
C ALA A 865 37.49 -4.15 -25.31
N THR A 866 36.63 -5.15 -25.54
CA THR A 866 35.19 -5.10 -25.27
C THR A 866 34.86 -5.96 -24.06
N ILE A 867 34.34 -5.35 -23.01
CA ILE A 867 33.95 -6.06 -21.78
C ILE A 867 32.45 -6.36 -21.85
N ILE A 868 32.09 -7.63 -21.69
CA ILE A 868 30.73 -8.13 -21.87
C ILE A 868 30.28 -8.74 -20.54
N ASP A 869 29.12 -8.30 -20.06
CA ASP A 869 28.42 -8.89 -18.91
C ASP A 869 27.06 -9.43 -19.38
N TYR A 870 26.73 -10.65 -18.96
CA TYR A 870 25.50 -11.31 -19.37
C TYR A 870 24.39 -11.00 -18.35
N LYS A 871 23.15 -10.82 -18.81
CA LYS A 871 21.99 -10.62 -17.93
C LYS A 871 20.79 -11.43 -18.42
N THR A 872 19.97 -11.84 -17.46
CA THR A 872 18.75 -12.65 -17.69
C THR A 872 17.47 -11.85 -17.49
N SER A 873 17.54 -10.52 -17.42
CA SER A 873 16.37 -9.66 -17.31
C SER A 873 15.73 -9.39 -18.68
N GLU A 874 14.40 -9.34 -18.74
CA GLU A 874 13.63 -9.03 -19.95
C GLU A 874 13.75 -7.53 -20.34
N ILE A 875 14.65 -7.21 -21.28
CA ILE A 875 14.69 -5.88 -21.95
C ILE A 875 14.54 -6.09 -23.45
N THR A 876 13.39 -5.70 -24.01
CA THR A 876 13.08 -5.93 -25.43
C THR A 876 13.39 -4.74 -26.34
N LYS A 877 13.55 -3.53 -25.79
CA LYS A 877 13.80 -2.30 -26.56
C LYS A 877 15.29 -1.91 -26.50
N GLN A 878 15.90 -1.68 -27.66
CA GLN A 878 17.31 -1.29 -27.79
C GLN A 878 17.67 -0.04 -26.96
N ARG A 879 16.83 1.00 -27.02
CA ARG A 879 17.03 2.25 -26.25
C ARG A 879 17.10 2.02 -24.73
N ASP A 880 16.30 1.08 -24.21
CA ASP A 880 16.28 0.77 -22.79
C ASP A 880 17.54 -0.02 -22.38
N ALA A 881 18.03 -0.90 -23.26
CA ALA A 881 19.27 -1.62 -23.08
C ALA A 881 20.48 -0.68 -23.05
N ASP A 882 20.61 0.24 -24.01
CA ASP A 882 21.71 1.20 -24.06
C ASP A 882 21.71 2.13 -22.83
N ARG A 883 20.53 2.61 -22.41
CA ARG A 883 20.39 3.39 -21.18
C ARG A 883 20.83 2.60 -19.93
N ARG A 884 20.54 1.30 -19.89
CA ARG A 884 20.90 0.44 -18.76
C ARG A 884 22.41 0.25 -18.66
N VAL A 885 23.11 0.12 -19.79
CA VAL A 885 24.58 0.05 -19.84
C VAL A 885 25.20 1.36 -19.35
N ALA A 886 24.77 2.50 -19.90
CA ALA A 886 25.31 3.82 -19.56
C ALA A 886 25.13 4.19 -18.07
N THR A 887 24.08 3.69 -17.42
CA THR A 887 23.79 3.95 -16.00
C THR A 887 24.33 2.87 -15.05
N SER A 888 24.95 1.80 -15.57
CA SER A 888 25.39 0.66 -14.76
C SER A 888 26.70 0.95 -14.01
N LEU A 889 26.62 1.11 -12.68
CA LEU A 889 27.82 1.25 -11.85
C LEU A 889 28.76 0.04 -11.97
N GLN A 890 28.22 -1.18 -12.13
CA GLN A 890 29.01 -2.40 -12.34
C GLN A 890 29.93 -2.27 -13.55
N LEU A 891 29.42 -1.77 -14.69
CA LEU A 891 30.21 -1.62 -15.92
C LEU A 891 31.19 -0.45 -15.84
N LYS A 892 30.82 0.64 -15.16
CA LYS A 892 31.76 1.73 -14.87
C LYS A 892 32.94 1.24 -14.01
N MET A 893 32.67 0.39 -13.03
CA MET A 893 33.71 -0.27 -12.23
C MET A 893 34.55 -1.25 -13.07
N TYR A 894 33.96 -1.96 -14.03
CA TYR A 894 34.71 -2.81 -14.97
C TYR A 894 35.63 -2.00 -15.88
N ALA A 895 35.15 -0.87 -16.40
CA ALA A 895 35.97 0.05 -17.20
C ALA A 895 37.13 0.63 -16.38
N LEU A 896 36.87 1.03 -15.14
CA LEU A 896 37.90 1.48 -14.20
C LEU A 896 38.93 0.37 -13.92
N ALA A 897 38.47 -0.84 -13.61
CA ALA A 897 39.37 -1.98 -13.37
C ALA A 897 40.28 -2.25 -14.58
N TRP A 898 39.73 -2.20 -15.79
CA TRP A 898 40.51 -2.37 -17.02
C TRP A 898 41.54 -1.26 -17.21
N ARG A 899 41.19 0.00 -16.91
CA ARG A 899 42.11 1.13 -16.95
C ARG A 899 43.26 0.98 -15.97
N GLU A 900 42.99 0.57 -14.74
CA GLU A 900 44.04 0.35 -13.73
C GLU A 900 44.95 -0.85 -14.11
N MET A 901 44.41 -1.86 -14.80
CA MET A 901 45.18 -3.02 -15.24
C MET A 901 46.03 -2.77 -16.49
N THR A 902 45.54 -1.97 -17.45
CA THR A 902 46.13 -1.84 -18.79
C THR A 902 46.62 -0.43 -19.12
N GLY A 903 46.31 0.56 -18.28
CA GLY A 903 46.61 1.97 -18.49
C GLY A 903 45.66 2.69 -19.46
N ARG A 904 44.63 2.02 -20.00
CA ARG A 904 43.66 2.61 -20.96
C ARG A 904 42.24 2.11 -20.67
N LEU A 905 41.25 2.94 -20.96
CA LEU A 905 39.84 2.51 -20.91
C LEU A 905 39.56 1.46 -22.01
N PRO A 906 38.63 0.52 -21.77
CA PRO A 906 38.20 -0.41 -22.80
C PRO A 906 37.44 0.35 -23.89
N GLN A 907 37.46 -0.19 -25.11
CA GLN A 907 36.79 0.42 -26.26
C GLN A 907 35.26 0.49 -26.05
N ARG A 908 34.71 -0.56 -25.44
CA ARG A 908 33.26 -0.72 -25.27
C ARG A 908 32.96 -1.59 -24.05
N VAL A 909 31.85 -1.28 -23.40
CA VAL A 909 31.20 -2.13 -22.39
C VAL A 909 29.81 -2.52 -22.89
N GLU A 910 29.43 -3.78 -22.70
CA GLU A 910 28.17 -4.33 -23.19
C GLU A 910 27.40 -5.06 -22.09
N LEU A 911 26.07 -4.95 -22.14
CA LEU A 911 25.15 -5.88 -21.47
C LEU A 911 24.43 -6.69 -22.53
N ARG A 912 24.59 -8.02 -22.48
CA ARG A 912 23.88 -8.94 -23.38
C ARG A 912 22.72 -9.61 -22.64
N PHE A 913 21.50 -9.31 -23.08
CA PHE A 913 20.28 -9.86 -22.49
C PHE A 913 19.92 -11.19 -23.16
N ILE A 914 20.14 -12.30 -22.47
CA ILE A 914 20.04 -13.66 -23.04
C ILE A 914 18.61 -14.00 -23.46
N GLU A 915 17.60 -13.49 -22.74
CA GLU A 915 16.20 -13.80 -23.04
C GLU A 915 15.70 -13.09 -24.31
N SER A 916 15.96 -11.79 -24.39
CA SER A 916 15.42 -10.90 -25.43
C SER A 916 16.35 -10.70 -26.63
N HIS A 917 17.60 -11.16 -26.56
CA HIS A 917 18.60 -11.03 -27.63
C HIS A 917 18.98 -9.59 -27.96
N VAL A 918 18.72 -8.68 -27.02
CA VAL A 918 19.11 -7.27 -27.12
C VAL A 918 20.50 -7.11 -26.51
N THR A 919 21.37 -6.35 -27.18
CA THR A 919 22.70 -6.00 -26.67
C THR A 919 22.76 -4.50 -26.49
N GLY A 920 22.89 -4.04 -25.25
CA GLY A 920 23.19 -2.63 -24.97
C GLY A 920 24.68 -2.38 -25.11
N GLY A 921 25.07 -1.21 -25.62
CA GLY A 921 26.48 -0.81 -25.71
C GLY A 921 26.74 0.61 -25.21
N HIS A 922 27.89 0.82 -24.57
CA HIS A 922 28.38 2.15 -24.18
C HIS A 922 29.89 2.23 -24.37
N THR A 923 30.38 3.40 -24.75
CA THR A 923 31.82 3.69 -24.82
C THR A 923 32.22 4.41 -23.54
N PRO A 924 32.98 3.78 -22.63
CA PRO A 924 33.34 4.40 -21.35
C PRO A 924 34.18 5.66 -21.52
N THR A 925 33.91 6.63 -20.66
CA THR A 925 34.62 7.91 -20.58
C THR A 925 35.40 8.03 -19.26
N ASP A 926 36.32 8.99 -19.16
CA ASP A 926 36.99 9.26 -17.87
C ASP A 926 36.01 9.69 -16.78
N ALA A 927 34.93 10.38 -17.15
CA ALA A 927 33.86 10.73 -16.22
C ALA A 927 33.17 9.49 -15.61
N ASP A 928 32.99 8.42 -16.40
CA ASP A 928 32.44 7.15 -15.91
C ASP A 928 33.36 6.51 -14.86
N ALA A 929 34.66 6.57 -15.09
CA ALA A 929 35.67 6.05 -14.16
C ALA A 929 35.73 6.89 -12.86
N GLU A 930 35.62 8.22 -12.97
CA GLU A 930 35.54 9.11 -11.80
C GLU A 930 34.27 8.88 -10.96
N GLU A 931 33.14 8.64 -11.61
CA GLU A 931 31.89 8.29 -10.94
C GLU A 931 32.02 6.97 -10.16
N ALA A 932 32.66 5.97 -10.77
CA ALA A 932 32.96 4.69 -10.09
C ALA A 932 33.88 4.90 -8.88
N VAL A 933 34.92 5.73 -9.00
CA VAL A 933 35.80 6.08 -7.87
C VAL A 933 35.03 6.79 -6.75
N SER A 934 34.17 7.74 -7.10
CA SER A 934 33.34 8.50 -6.15
C SER A 934 32.38 7.56 -5.39
N ALA A 935 31.72 6.65 -6.12
CA ALA A 935 30.84 5.64 -5.56
C ALA A 935 31.55 4.71 -4.56
N VAL A 936 32.74 4.23 -4.93
CA VAL A 936 33.61 3.40 -4.08
C VAL A 936 34.00 4.14 -2.80
N ARG A 937 34.42 5.41 -2.91
CA ARG A 937 34.81 6.23 -1.75
C ARG A 937 33.62 6.48 -0.82
N ALA A 938 32.48 6.91 -1.36
CA ALA A 938 31.29 7.20 -0.57
C ALA A 938 30.81 5.96 0.22
N ALA A 939 30.81 4.78 -0.41
CA ALA A 939 30.47 3.54 0.28
C ALA A 939 31.52 3.17 1.33
N ALA A 940 32.82 3.23 0.99
CA ALA A 940 33.90 2.90 1.90
C ALA A 940 33.94 3.80 3.15
N ASP A 941 33.77 5.11 2.98
CA ASP A 941 33.74 6.08 4.08
C ASP A 941 32.57 5.80 5.03
N GLY A 942 31.40 5.47 4.47
CA GLY A 942 30.22 5.06 5.21
C GLY A 942 30.43 3.76 6.01
N ILE A 943 31.00 2.74 5.37
CA ILE A 943 31.31 1.43 5.98
C ILE A 943 32.34 1.58 7.10
N ARG A 944 33.42 2.33 6.90
CA ARG A 944 34.46 2.59 7.92
C ARG A 944 33.90 3.31 9.14
N ALA A 945 33.05 4.31 8.90
CA ALA A 945 32.34 5.04 9.94
C ALA A 945 31.22 4.22 10.61
N ARG A 946 30.98 2.98 10.15
CA ARG A 946 29.91 2.08 10.63
C ARG A 946 28.52 2.73 10.61
N ARG A 947 28.28 3.61 9.62
CA ARG A 947 26.98 4.26 9.40
C ARG A 947 26.08 3.33 8.59
N PHE A 948 25.10 2.72 9.25
CA PHE A 948 24.18 1.77 8.61
C PHE A 948 22.71 2.20 8.70
N ASP A 949 22.49 3.52 8.72
CA ASP A 949 21.16 4.09 8.74
C ASP A 949 20.34 3.64 7.51
N ALA A 950 19.09 3.26 7.75
CA ALA A 950 18.22 2.87 6.65
C ALA A 950 17.89 4.08 5.77
N THR A 951 17.96 3.90 4.45
CA THR A 951 17.48 4.86 3.46
C THR A 951 16.22 4.31 2.79
N PRO A 952 15.05 4.35 3.46
CA PRO A 952 13.82 3.78 2.94
C PRO A 952 13.46 4.42 1.59
N SER A 953 13.21 3.56 0.60
CA SER A 953 12.76 3.96 -0.73
C SER A 953 11.74 2.94 -1.21
N ARG A 954 10.57 3.40 -1.65
CA ARG A 954 9.48 2.51 -2.10
C ARG A 954 9.93 1.56 -3.21
N GLN A 955 10.82 1.99 -4.10
CA GLN A 955 11.39 1.13 -5.14
C GLN A 955 12.37 0.11 -4.58
N ALA A 956 13.32 0.53 -3.74
CA ALA A 956 14.35 -0.36 -3.22
C ALA A 956 13.79 -1.35 -2.18
N CYS A 957 12.92 -0.87 -1.29
CA CYS A 957 12.31 -1.69 -0.24
C CYS A 957 11.42 -2.78 -0.84
N ARG A 958 10.63 -2.48 -1.90
CA ARG A 958 9.69 -3.44 -2.50
C ARG A 958 10.34 -4.75 -2.94
N TYR A 959 11.56 -4.66 -3.43
CA TYR A 959 12.33 -5.80 -3.91
C TYR A 959 13.44 -6.21 -2.92
N CYS A 960 13.44 -5.67 -1.69
CA CYS A 960 14.41 -6.01 -0.68
C CYS A 960 14.03 -7.33 0.01
N ALA A 961 14.94 -8.31 -0.04
CA ALA A 961 14.76 -9.62 0.61
C ALA A 961 14.56 -9.53 2.13
N TYR A 962 14.99 -8.44 2.77
CA TYR A 962 14.88 -8.24 4.21
C TYR A 962 13.69 -7.36 4.61
N SER A 963 12.79 -7.01 3.68
CA SER A 963 11.63 -6.16 3.97
C SER A 963 10.78 -6.71 5.12
N GLN A 964 10.68 -8.04 5.26
CA GLN A 964 9.92 -8.69 6.32
C GLN A 964 10.51 -8.55 7.73
N ILE A 965 11.82 -8.29 7.87
CA ILE A 965 12.51 -8.09 9.17
C ILE A 965 13.07 -6.67 9.37
N CYS A 966 13.07 -5.84 8.32
CA CYS A 966 13.48 -4.44 8.39
C CYS A 966 12.44 -3.56 9.12
N PRO A 967 12.80 -2.82 10.18
CA PRO A 967 11.89 -1.90 10.88
C PRO A 967 11.56 -0.64 10.06
N PHE A 968 12.39 -0.30 9.06
CA PHE A 968 12.25 0.89 8.22
C PHE A 968 11.80 0.54 6.78
N THR A 969 11.04 -0.54 6.58
CA THR A 969 10.64 -0.96 5.24
C THR A 969 9.55 -0.06 4.65
N ALA A 970 9.80 0.53 3.48
CA ALA A 970 8.83 1.33 2.72
C ALA A 970 7.92 0.47 1.81
N THR A 971 7.82 -0.85 2.06
CA THR A 971 7.00 -1.77 1.25
C THR A 971 5.54 -1.83 1.63
N ARG A 972 5.25 -1.50 2.89
CA ARG A 972 3.91 -1.58 3.49
C ARG A 972 3.27 -0.19 3.59
N GLU A 973 3.80 0.76 2.80
CA GLU A 973 3.39 2.16 2.63
C GLU A 973 2.58 2.38 1.34
#